data_AF-A0A8K0PP72-F1
#
_entry.id   AF-A0A8K0PP72-F1
#
_cell.length_a   1.000
_cell.length_b   1.000
_cell.length_c   1.000
_cell.angle_alpha   90.00
_cell.angle_beta   90.00
_cell.angle_gamma   90.00
#
_symmetry.space_group_name_H-M   'P 1'
#
loop_
_entity.id
_entity.type
_entity.pdbx_description
1 polymer ?
#
loop_
_entity_poly.entity_id
_entity_poly.type
_entity_poly.pdbx_seq_one_letter_code
_entity_poly.pdbx_strand_id
1 'polypeptide(L)'
;MEGAPDINTVLTNSLSADATLRNAAEQQLNHAAENNFSQYLLTLVQALANDSTEGHIRAAAGIALKNAFTAREFARQAELQAKWLNQTDQDSKTRIKQLALETLSSTNAQAGQATAQVIAAVAAIELPRNQWPDLMHVLVRNVSEGTQHQKQSSLTTIGFICESQDTELRASLVAHSNAILTAVVQGARKEEPNGEVRLAAITALGDSLEFVGNNFKHEGERNYIMQVVCEATQAEDSRIQQGAFGCLNRIMALYYENMRFYMEKALFGLTILGMKSDDEDVAKLAVEFWSTVCEEEINIEDDNAQVESSDQMRPFYNFSRVATNEVVPVLLGLLTKQDEDAGDDEYNISRAAYQSLQLYAQAVGAAVIQPVIQFVEANLRHEDWHHRDAAVSAFGAIMDGPEEKLLDPIVKSGIQPLISMMEDPSVHVRDSTAYALGRITESCSEAIDPEQHLDPLIRSLFNGLINNPKMAASCCWALMNVAERFAGEYGAAQNPLTPHFNQSVTNLLTVTGRMDAEPSVRTAAYEVLNVFVQSAANDSLSAVASLCTVAIQRLEETLPLQQQVVSVEDRIILEDMQTSLCTVLQAVAQRVDKEIAPQGDRIMQILLQILSTVNGKSSVPESVFGTISSLANAMEEDFAKYMDAFSPFLYNALANQEEPSLCSMAIGLVSDITRSLGERSQPYCDNFMNYLLSNLRSAALANQFKPAILQCFGDIASAITGHFETYLAVVAQVLQQAATITTGADGSYEMFDYVIALREGIMDAWGGIIGAMKASGKTNVLEPFVSSIFELLNTIASDANRSEALMRSAMGVIGDLADAYPNGQLADAFRQEWVTAMIKETRANREFQSRTLETARWAREQVKRQIGGTQTVMQQT
;
A
#
# COMPACT_ATOMS: atom_id res chain seq x y z
N MET A 1 -9.03 -14.47 -50.90
CA MET A 1 -9.11 -15.06 -49.55
C MET A 1 -10.58 -15.02 -49.15
N GLU A 2 -11.34 -16.04 -49.53
CA GLU A 2 -12.72 -16.25 -49.08
C GLU A 2 -12.65 -17.12 -47.82
N GLY A 3 -13.16 -16.64 -46.68
CA GLY A 3 -13.24 -17.43 -45.44
C GLY A 3 -12.93 -16.71 -44.13
N ALA A 4 -12.47 -15.45 -44.15
CA ALA A 4 -12.33 -14.67 -42.90
C ALA A 4 -13.70 -14.06 -42.51
N PRO A 5 -14.19 -14.24 -41.26
CA PRO A 5 -15.40 -13.58 -40.79
C PRO A 5 -15.22 -12.06 -40.83
N ASP A 6 -16.30 -11.33 -41.14
CA ASP A 6 -16.32 -9.86 -41.10
C ASP A 6 -15.88 -9.37 -39.71
N ILE A 7 -14.98 -8.38 -39.66
CA ILE A 7 -14.43 -7.83 -38.41
C ILE A 7 -15.54 -7.39 -37.45
N ASN A 8 -16.65 -6.87 -37.97
CA ASN A 8 -17.80 -6.49 -37.15
C ASN A 8 -18.38 -7.69 -36.40
N THR A 9 -18.46 -8.85 -37.06
CA THR A 9 -18.95 -10.09 -36.43
C THR A 9 -18.02 -10.54 -35.31
N VAL A 10 -16.71 -10.47 -35.54
CA VAL A 10 -15.71 -10.86 -34.53
C VAL A 10 -15.75 -9.92 -33.33
N LEU A 11 -15.86 -8.62 -33.56
CA LEU A 11 -15.97 -7.62 -32.49
C LEU A 11 -17.28 -7.77 -31.70
N THR A 12 -18.41 -8.02 -32.36
CA THR A 12 -19.68 -8.32 -31.67
C THR A 12 -19.54 -9.57 -30.81
N ASN A 13 -18.90 -10.62 -31.33
CA ASN A 13 -18.67 -11.86 -30.59
C ASN A 13 -17.75 -11.66 -29.37
N SER A 14 -16.79 -10.72 -29.44
CA SER A 14 -15.92 -10.37 -28.31
C SER A 14 -16.68 -9.72 -27.14
N LEU A 15 -17.89 -9.21 -27.39
CA LEU A 15 -18.79 -8.64 -26.37
C LEU A 15 -19.88 -9.63 -25.92
N SER A 16 -19.86 -10.88 -26.41
CA SER A 16 -20.87 -11.88 -26.09
C SER A 16 -20.86 -12.26 -24.61
N ALA A 17 -22.05 -12.48 -24.03
CA ALA A 17 -22.20 -13.08 -22.72
C ALA A 17 -21.82 -14.59 -22.71
N ASP A 18 -21.81 -15.24 -23.87
CA ASP A 18 -21.30 -16.61 -24.00
C ASP A 18 -19.77 -16.61 -24.06
N ALA A 19 -19.15 -17.13 -22.99
CA ALA A 19 -17.71 -17.25 -22.86
C ALA A 19 -17.06 -18.05 -24.00
N THR A 20 -17.74 -19.04 -24.57
CA THR A 20 -17.19 -19.83 -25.67
C THR A 20 -17.01 -18.98 -26.92
N LEU A 21 -18.06 -18.22 -27.26
CA LEU A 21 -18.06 -17.34 -28.42
C LEU A 21 -17.09 -16.16 -28.23
N ARG A 22 -17.02 -15.61 -27.02
CA ARG A 22 -16.09 -14.54 -26.66
C ARG A 22 -14.64 -15.00 -26.75
N ASN A 23 -14.29 -16.13 -26.13
CA ASN A 23 -12.92 -16.67 -26.16
C ASN A 23 -12.48 -17.02 -27.59
N ALA A 24 -13.40 -17.54 -28.42
CA ALA A 24 -13.12 -17.79 -29.82
C ALA A 24 -12.83 -16.50 -30.60
N ALA A 25 -13.57 -15.41 -30.34
CA ALA A 25 -13.30 -14.11 -30.95
C ALA A 25 -11.97 -13.50 -30.48
N GLU A 26 -11.65 -13.58 -29.19
CA GLU A 26 -10.36 -13.15 -28.64
C GLU A 26 -9.18 -13.90 -29.28
N GLN A 27 -9.30 -15.22 -29.44
CA GLN A 27 -8.30 -16.03 -30.15
C GLN A 27 -8.14 -15.60 -31.62
N GLN A 28 -9.23 -15.27 -32.31
CA GLN A 28 -9.18 -14.78 -33.69
C GLN A 28 -8.47 -13.42 -33.78
N LEU A 29 -8.74 -12.50 -32.84
CA LEU A 29 -8.06 -11.19 -32.79
C LEU A 29 -6.57 -11.35 -32.50
N ASN A 30 -6.20 -12.22 -31.54
CA ASN A 30 -4.81 -12.52 -31.22
C ASN A 30 -4.08 -13.13 -32.42
N HIS A 31 -4.70 -14.10 -33.08
CA HIS A 31 -4.13 -14.73 -34.28
C HIS A 31 -3.97 -13.72 -35.43
N ALA A 32 -4.92 -12.80 -35.62
CA ALA A 32 -4.81 -11.75 -36.62
C ALA A 32 -3.64 -10.79 -36.32
N ALA A 33 -3.46 -10.40 -35.05
CA ALA A 33 -2.36 -9.55 -34.61
C ALA A 33 -0.98 -10.22 -34.79
N GLU A 34 -0.88 -11.53 -34.53
CA GLU A 34 0.35 -12.32 -34.73
C GLU A 34 0.70 -12.51 -36.22
N ASN A 35 -0.31 -12.74 -37.06
CA ASN A 35 -0.09 -13.01 -38.48
C ASN A 35 0.36 -11.76 -39.26
N ASN A 36 -0.30 -10.63 -39.05
CA ASN A 36 0.04 -9.37 -39.70
C ASN A 36 -0.42 -8.18 -38.86
N PHE A 37 0.49 -7.70 -38.02
CA PHE A 37 0.22 -6.62 -37.09
C PHE A 37 -0.24 -5.33 -37.79
N SER A 38 0.45 -4.85 -38.83
CA SER A 38 0.02 -3.64 -39.58
C SER A 38 -1.41 -3.76 -40.11
N GLN A 39 -1.75 -4.89 -40.73
CA GLN A 39 -3.08 -5.09 -41.31
C GLN A 39 -4.16 -5.22 -40.22
N TYR A 40 -3.84 -5.84 -39.10
CA TYR A 40 -4.72 -5.92 -37.93
C TYR A 40 -5.07 -4.52 -37.41
N LEU A 41 -4.07 -3.65 -37.21
CA LEU A 41 -4.29 -2.27 -36.77
C LEU A 41 -5.13 -1.47 -37.77
N LEU A 42 -4.83 -1.60 -39.07
CA LEU A 42 -5.59 -0.93 -40.13
C LEU A 42 -7.06 -1.38 -40.18
N THR A 43 -7.31 -2.68 -39.96
CA THR A 43 -8.68 -3.23 -39.96
C THR A 43 -9.47 -2.67 -38.78
N LEU A 44 -8.87 -2.58 -37.59
CA LEU A 44 -9.53 -2.04 -36.40
C LEU A 44 -9.79 -0.54 -36.50
N VAL A 45 -8.82 0.26 -36.96
CA VAL A 45 -9.02 1.71 -37.07
C VAL A 45 -10.06 2.06 -38.15
N GLN A 46 -10.17 1.25 -39.22
CA GLN A 46 -11.23 1.41 -40.23
C GLN A 46 -12.61 1.07 -39.67
N ALA A 47 -12.72 0.00 -38.87
CA ALA A 47 -13.96 -0.34 -38.18
C ALA A 47 -14.38 0.77 -37.19
N LEU A 48 -13.42 1.33 -36.45
CA LEU A 48 -13.62 2.47 -35.55
C LEU A 48 -14.08 3.74 -36.29
N ALA A 49 -13.51 4.03 -37.46
CA ALA A 49 -13.81 5.23 -38.25
C ALA A 49 -15.12 5.13 -39.08
N ASN A 50 -15.71 3.94 -39.20
CA ASN A 50 -16.87 3.74 -40.05
C ASN A 50 -18.17 4.20 -39.36
N ASP A 51 -18.71 5.36 -39.77
CA ASP A 51 -19.97 5.89 -39.24
C ASP A 51 -21.22 5.06 -39.57
N SER A 52 -21.11 4.06 -40.47
CA SER A 52 -22.20 3.12 -40.74
C SER A 52 -22.27 1.97 -39.72
N THR A 53 -21.23 1.80 -38.90
CA THR A 53 -21.15 0.75 -37.87
C THR A 53 -21.73 1.24 -36.55
N GLU A 54 -22.34 0.33 -35.78
CA GLU A 54 -22.90 0.66 -34.47
C GLU A 54 -21.83 1.11 -33.46
N GLY A 55 -22.20 2.06 -32.58
CA GLY A 55 -21.25 2.70 -31.65
C GLY A 55 -20.49 1.73 -30.76
N HIS A 56 -21.15 0.69 -30.25
CA HIS A 56 -20.54 -0.29 -29.37
C HIS A 56 -19.50 -1.17 -30.08
N ILE A 57 -19.71 -1.49 -31.37
CA ILE A 57 -18.75 -2.22 -32.20
C ILE A 57 -17.54 -1.34 -32.53
N ARG A 58 -17.78 -0.07 -32.84
CA ARG A 58 -16.71 0.92 -33.04
C ARG A 58 -15.86 1.08 -31.78
N ALA A 59 -16.51 1.17 -30.61
CA ALA A 59 -15.82 1.22 -29.33
C ALA A 59 -14.98 -0.04 -29.09
N ALA A 60 -15.53 -1.24 -29.33
CA ALA A 60 -14.77 -2.49 -29.24
C ALA A 60 -13.53 -2.50 -30.17
N ALA A 61 -13.67 -2.00 -31.40
CA ALA A 61 -12.55 -1.85 -32.32
C ALA A 61 -11.46 -0.91 -31.75
N GLY A 62 -11.86 0.24 -31.18
CA GLY A 62 -10.94 1.19 -30.56
C GLY A 62 -10.25 0.64 -29.31
N ILE A 63 -10.96 -0.11 -28.46
CA ILE A 63 -10.37 -0.74 -27.27
C ILE A 63 -9.38 -1.85 -27.68
N ALA A 64 -9.75 -2.70 -28.65
CA ALA A 64 -8.82 -3.70 -29.19
C ALA A 64 -7.57 -3.04 -29.79
N LEU A 65 -7.76 -1.92 -30.50
CA LEU A 65 -6.66 -1.15 -31.08
C LEU A 65 -5.76 -0.54 -30.00
N LYS A 66 -6.33 0.06 -28.95
CA LYS A 66 -5.59 0.58 -27.79
C LYS A 66 -4.74 -0.51 -27.14
N ASN A 67 -5.33 -1.68 -26.88
CA ASN A 67 -4.65 -2.81 -26.24
C ASN A 67 -3.53 -3.40 -27.11
N ALA A 68 -3.45 -3.06 -28.39
CA ALA A 68 -2.31 -3.39 -29.25
C ALA A 68 -1.07 -2.52 -28.95
N PHE A 69 -1.22 -1.40 -28.23
CA PHE A 69 -0.17 -0.44 -27.91
C PHE A 69 0.13 -0.34 -26.41
N THR A 70 -0.83 -0.73 -25.56
CA THR A 70 -0.75 -0.53 -24.11
C THR A 70 -1.14 -1.76 -23.30
N ALA A 71 -0.44 -1.99 -22.19
CA ALA A 71 -0.72 -2.96 -21.15
C ALA A 71 -0.38 -2.36 -19.78
N ARG A 72 -1.02 -2.88 -18.72
CA ARG A 72 -0.69 -2.45 -17.34
C ARG A 72 0.66 -3.00 -16.88
N GLU A 73 1.06 -4.16 -17.37
CA GLU A 73 2.32 -4.80 -17.04
C GLU A 73 3.49 -4.16 -17.80
N PHE A 74 4.54 -3.74 -17.09
CA PHE A 74 5.69 -3.02 -17.65
C PHE A 74 6.39 -3.77 -18.80
N ALA A 75 6.66 -5.07 -18.63
CA ALA A 75 7.34 -5.88 -19.65
C ALA A 75 6.50 -6.00 -20.93
N ARG A 76 5.19 -6.25 -20.77
CA ARG A 76 4.25 -6.34 -21.89
C ARG A 76 4.06 -4.98 -22.57
N GLN A 77 3.99 -3.89 -21.80
CA GLN A 77 3.94 -2.52 -22.31
C GLN A 77 5.13 -2.25 -23.24
N ALA A 78 6.36 -2.54 -22.79
CA ALA A 78 7.57 -2.36 -23.59
C ALA A 78 7.55 -3.20 -24.89
N GLU A 79 7.09 -4.45 -24.83
CA GLU A 79 6.96 -5.31 -26.02
C GLU A 79 5.97 -4.72 -27.04
N LEU A 80 4.80 -4.28 -26.60
CA LEU A 80 3.75 -3.72 -27.47
C LEU A 80 4.20 -2.41 -28.12
N GLN A 81 4.85 -1.52 -27.35
CA GLN A 81 5.43 -0.29 -27.90
C GLN A 81 6.52 -0.59 -28.94
N ALA A 82 7.37 -1.60 -28.68
CA ALA A 82 8.37 -2.03 -29.64
C ALA A 82 7.76 -2.61 -30.92
N LYS A 83 6.60 -3.29 -30.84
CA LYS A 83 5.84 -3.74 -32.02
C LYS A 83 5.36 -2.57 -32.87
N TRP A 84 4.77 -1.55 -32.26
CA TRP A 84 4.39 -0.32 -33.00
C TRP A 84 5.61 0.32 -33.67
N LEU A 85 6.71 0.49 -32.93
CA LEU A 85 7.89 1.17 -33.45
C LEU A 85 8.56 0.40 -34.60
N ASN A 86 8.74 -0.91 -34.45
CA ASN A 86 9.63 -1.71 -35.29
C ASN A 86 8.89 -2.63 -36.28
N GLN A 87 7.63 -2.98 -36.03
CA GLN A 87 6.86 -3.95 -36.83
C GLN A 87 5.71 -3.31 -37.62
N THR A 88 5.58 -1.98 -37.59
CA THR A 88 4.60 -1.23 -38.38
C THR A 88 5.31 -0.27 -39.32
N ASP A 89 4.95 -0.31 -40.61
CA ASP A 89 5.48 0.58 -41.64
C ASP A 89 4.91 2.00 -41.54
N GLN A 90 5.65 2.98 -42.08
CA GLN A 90 5.31 4.40 -41.92
C GLN A 90 3.97 4.78 -42.59
N ASP A 91 3.62 4.13 -43.70
CA ASP A 91 2.36 4.40 -44.41
C ASP A 91 1.17 3.93 -43.57
N SER A 92 1.25 2.72 -42.99
CA SER A 92 0.26 2.21 -42.04
C SER A 92 0.14 3.10 -40.81
N LYS A 93 1.26 3.51 -40.18
CA LYS A 93 1.24 4.44 -39.04
C LYS A 93 0.54 5.74 -39.38
N THR A 94 0.87 6.33 -40.53
CA THR A 94 0.27 7.59 -40.99
C THR A 94 -1.23 7.44 -41.22
N ARG A 95 -1.65 6.34 -41.85
CA ARG A 95 -3.07 6.07 -42.10
C ARG A 95 -3.87 5.84 -40.82
N ILE A 96 -3.32 5.11 -39.85
CA ILE A 96 -3.93 4.89 -38.54
C ILE A 96 -4.11 6.22 -37.80
N LYS A 97 -3.04 7.01 -37.71
CA LYS A 97 -3.05 8.33 -37.08
C LYS A 97 -4.07 9.28 -37.72
N GLN A 98 -4.14 9.30 -39.05
CA GLN A 98 -5.09 10.13 -39.78
C GLN A 98 -6.55 9.71 -39.50
N LEU A 99 -6.87 8.42 -39.62
CA LEU A 99 -8.23 7.92 -39.39
C LEU A 99 -8.67 8.13 -37.93
N ALA A 100 -7.76 7.96 -36.97
CA ALA A 100 -8.03 8.28 -35.57
C ALA A 100 -8.38 9.77 -35.41
N LEU A 101 -7.57 10.69 -35.96
CA LEU A 101 -7.87 12.13 -35.88
C LEU A 101 -9.19 12.52 -36.56
N GLU A 102 -9.52 11.90 -37.70
CA GLU A 102 -10.80 12.12 -38.39
C GLU A 102 -11.99 11.65 -37.54
N THR A 103 -11.84 10.50 -36.86
CA THR A 103 -12.90 9.90 -36.04
C THR A 103 -13.26 10.75 -34.81
N LEU A 104 -12.37 11.63 -34.34
CA LEU A 104 -12.70 12.60 -33.28
C LEU A 104 -13.89 13.49 -33.64
N SER A 105 -14.16 13.71 -34.93
CA SER A 105 -15.30 14.51 -35.40
C SER A 105 -16.63 13.74 -35.48
N SER A 106 -16.61 12.43 -35.19
CA SER A 106 -17.82 11.60 -35.25
C SER A 106 -18.87 12.07 -34.25
N THR A 107 -20.15 11.98 -34.64
CA THR A 107 -21.28 12.30 -33.76
C THR A 107 -21.62 11.16 -32.79
N ASN A 108 -20.88 10.05 -32.82
CA ASN A 108 -21.05 8.94 -31.88
C ASN A 108 -20.07 9.08 -30.71
N ALA A 109 -20.58 9.36 -29.51
CA ALA A 109 -19.75 9.57 -28.32
C ALA A 109 -18.87 8.37 -27.95
N GLN A 110 -19.36 7.13 -28.11
CA GLN A 110 -18.59 5.92 -27.82
C GLN A 110 -17.39 5.78 -28.75
N ALA A 111 -17.57 6.06 -30.05
CA ALA A 111 -16.49 6.06 -31.02
C ALA A 111 -15.47 7.18 -30.74
N GLY A 112 -15.96 8.39 -30.40
CA GLY A 112 -15.10 9.52 -30.01
C GLY A 112 -14.23 9.22 -28.79
N GLN A 113 -14.81 8.64 -27.74
CA GLN A 113 -14.09 8.26 -26.52
C GLN A 113 -13.07 7.13 -26.77
N ALA A 114 -13.45 6.10 -27.52
CA ALA A 114 -12.52 5.01 -27.86
C ALA A 114 -11.35 5.52 -28.72
N THR A 115 -11.62 6.46 -29.63
CA THR A 115 -10.61 7.15 -30.44
C THR A 115 -9.66 7.98 -29.57
N ALA A 116 -10.18 8.71 -28.58
CA ALA A 116 -9.36 9.47 -27.64
C ALA A 116 -8.34 8.58 -26.91
N GLN A 117 -8.76 7.39 -26.46
CA GLN A 117 -7.86 6.42 -25.84
C GLN A 117 -6.79 5.89 -26.80
N VAL A 118 -7.16 5.60 -28.06
CA VAL A 118 -6.21 5.16 -29.09
C VAL A 118 -5.16 6.24 -29.36
N ILE A 119 -5.58 7.50 -29.49
CA ILE A 119 -4.66 8.61 -29.73
C ILE A 119 -3.72 8.78 -28.53
N ALA A 120 -4.22 8.74 -27.30
CA ALA A 120 -3.39 8.84 -26.10
C ALA A 120 -2.35 7.70 -26.02
N ALA A 121 -2.75 6.46 -26.32
CA ALA A 121 -1.87 5.31 -26.35
C ALA A 121 -0.72 5.46 -27.38
N VAL A 122 -1.02 5.96 -28.58
CA VAL A 122 0.00 6.21 -29.61
C VAL A 122 0.86 7.44 -29.26
N ALA A 123 0.25 8.49 -28.67
CA ALA A 123 0.93 9.70 -28.23
C ALA A 123 2.00 9.40 -27.17
N ALA A 124 1.71 8.50 -26.22
CA ALA A 124 2.68 8.03 -25.22
C ALA A 124 3.92 7.36 -25.83
N ILE A 125 3.82 6.84 -27.06
CA ILE A 125 4.96 6.23 -27.77
C ILE A 125 5.69 7.28 -28.61
N GLU A 126 4.94 8.08 -29.36
CA GLU A 126 5.49 8.93 -30.42
C GLU A 126 5.87 10.35 -30.00
N LEU A 127 5.20 10.95 -29.00
CA LEU A 127 5.53 12.30 -28.54
C LEU A 127 6.91 12.38 -27.87
N PRO A 128 7.32 11.45 -26.98
CA PRO A 128 8.69 11.41 -26.45
C PRO A 128 9.77 11.35 -27.53
N ARG A 129 9.43 10.76 -28.68
CA ARG A 129 10.32 10.53 -29.83
C ARG A 129 10.15 11.57 -30.94
N ASN A 130 9.28 12.57 -30.74
CA ASN A 130 8.93 13.59 -31.73
C ASN A 130 8.48 13.01 -33.10
N GLN A 131 7.73 11.89 -33.09
CA GLN A 131 7.24 11.22 -34.30
C GLN A 131 5.81 11.62 -34.71
N TRP A 132 5.13 12.41 -33.87
CA TRP A 132 3.82 12.99 -34.15
C TRP A 132 3.74 14.49 -33.78
N PRO A 133 4.54 15.35 -34.40
CA PRO A 133 4.69 16.76 -34.00
C PRO A 133 3.39 17.59 -34.12
N ASP A 134 2.52 17.24 -35.07
CA ASP A 134 1.31 18.02 -35.34
C ASP A 134 0.14 17.72 -34.39
N LEU A 135 0.23 16.67 -33.56
CA LEU A 135 -0.88 16.17 -32.76
C LEU A 135 -1.49 17.25 -31.85
N MET A 136 -0.66 17.85 -31.01
CA MET A 136 -1.14 18.83 -30.02
C MET A 136 -1.73 20.07 -30.69
N HIS A 137 -1.14 20.51 -31.80
CA HIS A 137 -1.67 21.63 -32.58
C HIS A 137 -3.06 21.31 -33.17
N VAL A 138 -3.25 20.09 -33.70
CA VAL A 138 -4.55 19.65 -34.22
C VAL A 138 -5.60 19.59 -33.11
N LEU A 139 -5.27 19.02 -31.95
CA LEU A 139 -6.21 18.93 -30.83
C LEU A 139 -6.62 20.33 -30.33
N VAL A 140 -5.67 21.25 -30.13
CA VAL A 140 -5.95 22.63 -29.71
C VAL A 140 -6.82 23.37 -30.73
N ARG A 141 -6.55 23.21 -32.02
CA ARG A 141 -7.38 23.78 -33.08
C ARG A 141 -8.80 23.21 -33.07
N ASN A 142 -8.93 21.89 -32.89
CA ASN A 142 -10.24 21.23 -32.84
C ASN A 142 -11.11 21.76 -31.68
N VAL A 143 -10.51 22.08 -30.53
CA VAL A 143 -11.25 22.68 -29.40
C VAL A 143 -11.73 24.09 -29.73
N SER A 144 -10.93 24.85 -30.48
CA SER A 144 -11.25 26.24 -30.83
C SER A 144 -12.30 26.35 -31.95
N GLU A 145 -12.19 25.50 -32.98
CA GLU A 145 -12.91 25.66 -34.25
C GLU A 145 -13.86 24.48 -34.56
N GLY A 146 -13.75 23.38 -33.84
CA GLY A 146 -14.46 22.13 -34.14
C GLY A 146 -15.96 22.15 -33.80
N THR A 147 -16.65 21.13 -34.29
CA THR A 147 -18.05 20.84 -33.90
C THR A 147 -18.12 20.42 -32.44
N GLN A 148 -19.32 20.42 -31.83
CA GLN A 148 -19.50 20.08 -30.41
C GLN A 148 -18.86 18.74 -30.03
N HIS A 149 -19.12 17.67 -30.79
CA HIS A 149 -18.53 16.34 -30.55
C HIS A 149 -17.01 16.32 -30.79
N GLN A 150 -16.52 17.10 -31.76
CA GLN A 150 -15.10 17.20 -32.04
C GLN A 150 -14.35 17.93 -30.94
N LYS A 151 -14.92 19.00 -30.39
CA LYS A 151 -14.40 19.70 -29.20
C LYS A 151 -14.33 18.74 -28.02
N GLN A 152 -15.45 18.07 -27.71
CA GLN A 152 -15.55 17.13 -26.60
C GLN A 152 -14.50 16.02 -26.71
N SER A 153 -14.45 15.30 -27.84
CA SER A 153 -13.51 14.19 -28.03
C SER A 153 -12.05 14.66 -28.02
N SER A 154 -11.76 15.85 -28.55
CA SER A 154 -10.40 16.41 -28.53
C SER A 154 -9.98 16.83 -27.12
N LEU A 155 -10.88 17.40 -26.31
CA LEU A 155 -10.63 17.71 -24.89
C LEU A 155 -10.38 16.43 -24.09
N THR A 156 -11.21 15.40 -24.26
CA THR A 156 -10.99 14.09 -23.62
C THR A 156 -9.64 13.48 -24.04
N THR A 157 -9.26 13.61 -25.31
CA THR A 157 -7.95 13.15 -25.80
C THR A 157 -6.80 13.92 -25.13
N ILE A 158 -6.93 15.24 -24.98
CA ILE A 158 -5.95 16.05 -24.23
C ILE A 158 -5.86 15.56 -22.78
N GLY A 159 -7.00 15.32 -22.13
CA GLY A 159 -7.07 14.76 -20.78
C GLY A 159 -6.30 13.45 -20.65
N PHE A 160 -6.60 12.45 -21.50
CA PHE A 160 -5.90 11.15 -21.47
C PHE A 160 -4.41 11.22 -21.82
N ILE A 161 -3.97 12.19 -22.65
CA ILE A 161 -2.55 12.40 -22.89
C ILE A 161 -1.89 12.97 -21.63
N CYS A 162 -2.57 13.87 -20.93
CA CYS A 162 -2.05 14.48 -19.71
C CYS A 162 -2.16 13.57 -18.50
N GLU A 163 -3.15 12.68 -18.35
CA GLU A 163 -3.22 11.81 -17.16
C GLU A 163 -2.04 10.83 -17.04
N SER A 164 -1.28 10.63 -18.12
CA SER A 164 -0.18 9.67 -18.17
C SER A 164 0.98 10.08 -17.25
N GLN A 165 1.41 9.11 -16.44
CA GLN A 165 2.52 9.29 -15.50
C GLN A 165 3.92 9.09 -16.10
N ASP A 166 4.03 8.94 -17.43
CA ASP A 166 5.29 8.71 -18.11
C ASP A 166 6.17 9.98 -18.17
N THR A 167 7.37 9.91 -17.57
CA THR A 167 8.28 11.05 -17.43
C THR A 167 8.73 11.63 -18.77
N GLU A 168 9.01 10.78 -19.78
CA GLU A 168 9.46 11.25 -21.09
C GLU A 168 8.33 11.96 -21.85
N LEU A 169 7.12 11.43 -21.76
CA LEU A 169 5.92 12.06 -22.30
C LEU A 169 5.68 13.40 -21.61
N ARG A 170 5.76 13.45 -20.27
CA ARG A 170 5.62 14.71 -19.51
C ARG A 170 6.59 15.77 -20.01
N ALA A 171 7.87 15.42 -20.15
CA ALA A 171 8.89 16.33 -20.67
C ALA A 171 8.55 16.86 -22.08
N SER A 172 7.99 16.02 -22.95
CA SER A 172 7.57 16.43 -24.30
C SER A 172 6.38 17.39 -24.32
N LEU A 173 5.48 17.30 -23.32
CA LEU A 173 4.27 18.12 -23.26
C LEU A 173 4.53 19.53 -22.72
N VAL A 174 5.63 19.76 -21.99
CA VAL A 174 5.96 21.08 -21.40
C VAL A 174 6.00 22.19 -22.46
N ALA A 175 6.49 21.90 -23.66
CA ALA A 175 6.53 22.89 -24.76
C ALA A 175 5.14 23.30 -25.27
N HIS A 176 4.11 22.49 -24.99
CA HIS A 176 2.73 22.71 -25.43
C HIS A 176 1.80 23.16 -24.30
N SER A 177 2.29 23.32 -23.06
CA SER A 177 1.49 23.63 -21.87
C SER A 177 0.56 24.83 -22.05
N ASN A 178 1.06 25.94 -22.60
CA ASN A 178 0.26 27.15 -22.84
C ASN A 178 -0.90 26.92 -23.82
N ALA A 179 -0.66 26.13 -24.87
CA ALA A 179 -1.66 25.84 -25.90
C ALA A 179 -2.73 24.88 -25.36
N ILE A 180 -2.30 23.85 -24.63
CA ILE A 180 -3.18 22.92 -23.90
C ILE A 180 -4.06 23.70 -22.94
N LEU A 181 -3.44 24.53 -22.09
CA LEU A 181 -4.15 25.34 -21.09
C LEU A 181 -5.16 26.28 -21.74
N THR A 182 -4.77 26.95 -22.83
CA THR A 182 -5.68 27.82 -23.57
C THR A 182 -6.90 27.06 -24.07
N ALA A 183 -6.71 25.86 -24.62
CA ALA A 183 -7.81 25.03 -25.13
C ALA A 183 -8.75 24.55 -24.02
N VAL A 184 -8.22 23.95 -22.96
CA VAL A 184 -9.06 23.42 -21.86
C VAL A 184 -9.76 24.54 -21.10
N VAL A 185 -9.07 25.66 -20.84
CA VAL A 185 -9.70 26.78 -20.14
C VAL A 185 -10.74 27.47 -21.03
N GLN A 186 -10.49 27.60 -22.35
CA GLN A 186 -11.50 28.12 -23.28
C GLN A 186 -12.76 27.25 -23.31
N GLY A 187 -12.61 25.92 -23.32
CA GLY A 187 -13.73 24.99 -23.30
C GLY A 187 -14.53 25.02 -21.99
N ALA A 188 -13.90 25.31 -20.85
CA ALA A 188 -14.53 25.26 -19.52
C ALA A 188 -15.30 26.55 -19.14
N ARG A 189 -15.04 27.65 -19.85
CA ARG A 189 -15.68 28.97 -19.62
C ARG A 189 -17.20 28.91 -19.62
N LYS A 190 -17.83 29.79 -18.86
CA LYS A 190 -19.30 29.96 -18.86
C LYS A 190 -19.86 30.40 -20.21
N GLU A 191 -19.05 31.05 -21.05
CA GLU A 191 -19.46 31.48 -22.38
C GLU A 191 -19.58 30.33 -23.39
N GLU A 192 -19.01 29.15 -23.11
CA GLU A 192 -19.20 27.97 -23.98
C GLU A 192 -20.64 27.44 -23.79
N PRO A 193 -21.49 27.48 -24.83
CA PRO A 193 -22.91 27.15 -24.70
C PRO A 193 -23.19 25.67 -24.48
N ASN A 194 -22.25 24.78 -24.81
CA ASN A 194 -22.48 23.33 -24.71
C ASN A 194 -21.95 22.77 -23.37
N GLY A 195 -22.85 22.24 -22.55
CA GLY A 195 -22.51 21.64 -21.25
C GLY A 195 -21.57 20.43 -21.34
N GLU A 196 -21.68 19.59 -22.38
CA GLU A 196 -20.79 18.44 -22.58
C GLU A 196 -19.36 18.85 -22.93
N VAL A 197 -19.21 19.95 -23.69
CA VAL A 197 -17.88 20.53 -23.99
C VAL A 197 -17.27 21.10 -22.71
N ARG A 198 -18.06 21.84 -21.91
CA ARG A 198 -17.60 22.37 -20.62
C ARG A 198 -17.18 21.26 -19.66
N LEU A 199 -17.97 20.18 -19.59
CA LEU A 199 -17.66 19.00 -18.77
C LEU A 199 -16.35 18.36 -19.21
N ALA A 200 -16.20 18.04 -20.50
CA ALA A 200 -14.95 17.46 -21.01
C ALA A 200 -13.75 18.39 -20.78
N ALA A 201 -13.95 19.71 -20.87
CA ALA A 201 -12.91 20.70 -20.66
C ALA A 201 -12.46 20.80 -19.20
N ILE A 202 -13.40 20.82 -18.25
CA ILE A 202 -13.05 20.91 -16.82
C ILE A 202 -12.39 19.61 -16.33
N THR A 203 -12.83 18.46 -16.82
CA THR A 203 -12.16 17.17 -16.56
C THR A 203 -10.73 17.17 -17.13
N ALA A 204 -10.57 17.54 -18.40
CA ALA A 204 -9.24 17.61 -19.03
C ALA A 204 -8.32 18.64 -18.37
N LEU A 205 -8.87 19.75 -17.86
CA LEU A 205 -8.10 20.70 -17.05
C LEU A 205 -7.55 20.02 -15.80
N GLY A 206 -8.40 19.29 -15.05
CA GLY A 206 -7.99 18.50 -13.88
C GLY A 206 -6.90 17.48 -14.18
N ASP A 207 -6.95 16.81 -15.33
CA ASP A 207 -5.93 15.84 -15.77
C ASP A 207 -4.62 16.51 -16.21
N SER A 208 -4.69 17.77 -16.63
CA SER A 208 -3.52 18.55 -17.09
C SER A 208 -2.76 19.28 -15.98
N LEU A 209 -3.24 19.23 -14.74
CA LEU A 209 -2.74 20.08 -13.66
C LEU A 209 -1.25 19.88 -13.38
N GLU A 210 -0.74 18.65 -13.39
CA GLU A 210 0.68 18.37 -13.10
C GLU A 210 1.64 19.01 -14.12
N PHE A 211 1.20 19.25 -15.36
CA PHE A 211 2.03 19.76 -16.46
C PHE A 211 2.04 21.28 -16.52
N VAL A 212 0.97 21.91 -16.04
CA VAL A 212 0.81 23.36 -16.04
C VAL A 212 1.39 24.00 -14.77
N GLY A 213 2.24 23.29 -14.02
CA GLY A 213 2.90 23.82 -12.82
C GLY A 213 3.73 25.08 -13.08
N ASN A 214 4.35 25.20 -14.26
CA ASN A 214 5.00 26.45 -14.65
C ASN A 214 4.00 27.60 -14.84
N ASN A 215 2.79 27.31 -15.32
CA ASN A 215 1.73 28.32 -15.44
C ASN A 215 1.22 28.77 -14.06
N PHE A 216 1.14 27.85 -13.09
CA PHE A 216 0.80 28.19 -11.71
C PHE A 216 1.83 29.10 -11.03
N LYS A 217 3.11 29.07 -11.44
CA LYS A 217 4.12 30.03 -10.96
C LYS A 217 3.86 31.46 -11.44
N HIS A 218 3.13 31.64 -12.55
CA HIS A 218 2.82 32.95 -13.12
C HIS A 218 1.44 33.43 -12.66
N GLU A 219 1.42 34.54 -11.89
CA GLU A 219 0.20 35.03 -11.24
C GLU A 219 -0.96 35.29 -12.22
N GLY A 220 -0.71 35.85 -13.40
CA GLY A 220 -1.75 36.12 -14.39
C GLY A 220 -2.44 34.86 -14.91
N GLU A 221 -1.66 33.82 -15.22
CA GLU A 221 -2.17 32.54 -15.71
C GLU A 221 -2.87 31.77 -14.59
N ARG A 222 -2.27 31.74 -13.40
CA ARG A 222 -2.88 31.15 -12.21
C ARG A 222 -4.24 31.79 -11.88
N ASN A 223 -4.32 33.12 -11.87
CA ASN A 223 -5.58 33.85 -11.64
C ASN A 223 -6.64 33.45 -12.67
N TYR A 224 -6.23 33.28 -13.92
CA TYR A 224 -7.11 32.94 -15.02
C TYR A 224 -7.69 31.52 -14.88
N ILE A 225 -6.86 30.54 -14.51
CA ILE A 225 -7.28 29.17 -14.21
C ILE A 225 -8.26 29.18 -13.03
N MET A 226 -7.86 29.80 -11.92
CA MET A 226 -8.67 29.82 -10.69
C MET A 226 -10.02 30.48 -10.92
N GLN A 227 -10.07 31.56 -11.72
CA GLN A 227 -11.34 32.20 -12.08
C GLN A 227 -12.27 31.22 -12.81
N VAL A 228 -11.78 30.53 -13.85
CA VAL A 228 -12.62 29.63 -14.65
C VAL A 228 -13.10 28.42 -13.83
N VAL A 229 -12.22 27.85 -13.00
CA VAL A 229 -12.59 26.74 -12.12
C VAL A 229 -13.63 27.20 -11.08
N CYS A 230 -13.41 28.35 -10.42
CA CYS A 230 -14.38 28.90 -9.45
C CYS A 230 -15.74 29.20 -10.12
N GLU A 231 -15.75 29.78 -11.31
CA GLU A 231 -17.00 30.01 -12.05
C GLU A 231 -17.70 28.69 -12.44
N ALA A 232 -16.94 27.63 -12.75
CA ALA A 232 -17.49 26.32 -13.07
C ALA A 232 -18.12 25.61 -11.85
N THR A 233 -17.63 25.84 -10.63
CA THR A 233 -18.28 25.31 -9.40
C THR A 233 -19.70 25.88 -9.19
N GLN A 234 -20.03 26.98 -9.85
CA GLN A 234 -21.35 27.63 -9.78
C GLN A 234 -22.21 27.37 -11.02
N ALA A 235 -21.83 26.40 -11.87
CA ALA A 235 -22.64 26.04 -13.04
C ALA A 235 -24.00 25.45 -12.63
N GLU A 236 -25.01 25.58 -13.49
CA GLU A 236 -26.34 24.97 -13.26
C GLU A 236 -26.31 23.44 -13.43
N ASP A 237 -25.40 22.90 -14.26
CA ASP A 237 -25.23 21.46 -14.46
C ASP A 237 -24.33 20.89 -13.36
N SER A 238 -24.89 19.99 -12.55
CA SER A 238 -24.19 19.30 -11.45
C SER A 238 -22.91 18.61 -11.92
N ARG A 239 -22.88 18.00 -13.11
CA ARG A 239 -21.68 17.29 -13.60
C ARG A 239 -20.50 18.25 -13.79
N ILE A 240 -20.78 19.49 -14.20
CA ILE A 240 -19.75 20.54 -14.32
C ILE A 240 -19.27 20.97 -12.93
N GLN A 241 -20.18 21.08 -11.95
CA GLN A 241 -19.80 21.36 -10.56
C GLN A 241 -18.88 20.26 -10.02
N GLN A 242 -19.25 18.98 -10.21
CA GLN A 242 -18.42 17.84 -9.82
C GLN A 242 -17.03 17.89 -10.46
N GLY A 243 -16.95 18.09 -11.79
CA GLY A 243 -15.67 18.25 -12.48
C GLY A 243 -14.85 19.43 -11.97
N ALA A 244 -15.50 20.54 -11.60
CA ALA A 244 -14.84 21.72 -11.06
C ALA A 244 -14.31 21.53 -9.64
N PHE A 245 -15.09 20.92 -8.74
CA PHE A 245 -14.62 20.60 -7.39
C PHE A 245 -13.51 19.54 -7.42
N GLY A 246 -13.62 18.49 -8.24
CA GLY A 246 -12.52 17.54 -8.44
C GLY A 246 -11.24 18.22 -8.96
N CYS A 247 -11.38 19.19 -9.85
CA CYS A 247 -10.25 20.03 -10.29
C CYS A 247 -9.69 20.89 -9.15
N LEU A 248 -10.53 21.50 -8.29
CA LEU A 248 -10.08 22.25 -7.11
C LEU A 248 -9.32 21.38 -6.11
N ASN A 249 -9.76 20.14 -5.87
CA ASN A 249 -9.10 19.23 -4.94
C ASN A 249 -7.68 18.93 -5.41
N ARG A 250 -7.52 18.62 -6.71
CA ARG A 250 -6.20 18.43 -7.32
C ARG A 250 -5.35 19.70 -7.30
N ILE A 251 -5.94 20.88 -7.53
CA ILE A 251 -5.22 22.15 -7.42
C ILE A 251 -4.71 22.36 -5.99
N MET A 252 -5.53 22.06 -4.98
CA MET A 252 -5.13 22.19 -3.58
C MET A 252 -3.95 21.27 -3.25
N ALA A 253 -4.05 19.98 -3.62
CA ALA A 253 -2.99 19.00 -3.41
C ALA A 253 -1.66 19.41 -4.08
N LEU A 254 -1.70 19.87 -5.34
CA LEU A 254 -0.48 20.17 -6.10
C LEU A 254 0.10 21.56 -5.82
N TYR A 255 -0.75 22.53 -5.45
CA TYR A 255 -0.40 23.96 -5.45
C TYR A 255 -0.78 24.69 -4.16
N TYR A 256 -0.86 23.98 -3.03
CA TYR A 256 -1.19 24.53 -1.70
C TYR A 256 -0.47 25.87 -1.42
N GLU A 257 0.83 25.95 -1.70
CA GLU A 257 1.66 27.14 -1.46
C GLU A 257 1.15 28.41 -2.17
N ASN A 258 0.35 28.29 -3.23
CA ASN A 258 -0.19 29.42 -3.98
C ASN A 258 -1.65 29.72 -3.63
N MET A 259 -2.29 28.96 -2.74
CA MET A 259 -3.74 29.00 -2.55
C MET A 259 -4.24 30.10 -1.61
N ARG A 260 -3.36 30.72 -0.81
CA ARG A 260 -3.76 31.70 0.22
C ARG A 260 -4.68 32.80 -0.28
N PHE A 261 -4.33 33.43 -1.40
CA PHE A 261 -5.15 34.51 -1.96
C PHE A 261 -6.54 34.01 -2.38
N TYR A 262 -6.62 32.86 -3.05
CA TYR A 262 -7.90 32.32 -3.53
C TYR A 262 -8.75 31.79 -2.39
N MET A 263 -8.13 31.22 -1.35
CA MET A 263 -8.81 30.79 -0.13
C MET A 263 -9.57 31.93 0.52
N GLU A 264 -8.90 33.05 0.77
CA GLU A 264 -9.49 34.24 1.39
C GLU A 264 -10.55 34.92 0.50
N LYS A 265 -10.42 34.80 -0.82
CA LYS A 265 -11.29 35.52 -1.78
C LYS A 265 -12.54 34.76 -2.20
N ALA A 266 -12.45 33.45 -2.38
CA ALA A 266 -13.52 32.67 -3.01
C ALA A 266 -13.63 31.24 -2.48
N LEU A 267 -12.52 30.49 -2.42
CA LEU A 267 -12.58 29.03 -2.20
C LEU A 267 -13.27 28.69 -0.88
N PHE A 268 -12.97 29.44 0.19
CA PHE A 268 -13.61 29.23 1.50
C PHE A 268 -15.14 29.25 1.43
N GLY A 269 -15.72 30.25 0.77
CA GLY A 269 -17.17 30.36 0.64
C GLY A 269 -17.77 29.34 -0.33
N LEU A 270 -17.06 29.05 -1.43
CA LEU A 270 -17.51 28.11 -2.45
C LEU A 270 -17.55 26.67 -1.93
N THR A 271 -16.55 26.25 -1.16
CA THR A 271 -16.48 24.87 -0.65
C THR A 271 -17.47 24.67 0.48
N ILE A 272 -17.68 25.65 1.36
CA ILE A 272 -18.76 25.59 2.37
C ILE A 272 -20.14 25.49 1.71
N LEU A 273 -20.37 26.22 0.60
CA LEU A 273 -21.61 26.10 -0.16
C LEU A 273 -21.73 24.71 -0.79
N GLY A 274 -20.65 24.20 -1.40
CA GLY A 274 -20.59 22.86 -1.97
C GLY A 274 -20.91 21.76 -0.96
N MET A 275 -20.35 21.84 0.25
CA MET A 275 -20.65 20.88 1.35
C MET A 275 -22.12 20.86 1.76
N LYS A 276 -22.86 21.95 1.50
CA LYS A 276 -24.29 22.08 1.79
C LYS A 276 -25.16 21.85 0.56
N SER A 277 -24.59 21.34 -0.53
CA SER A 277 -25.31 21.00 -1.75
C SER A 277 -26.36 19.91 -1.48
N ASP A 278 -27.49 20.00 -2.18
CA ASP A 278 -28.49 18.93 -2.23
C ASP A 278 -28.04 17.76 -3.13
N ASP A 279 -27.06 18.02 -4.02
CA ASP A 279 -26.39 16.99 -4.82
C ASP A 279 -25.25 16.36 -4.00
N GLU A 280 -25.39 15.07 -3.69
CA GLU A 280 -24.48 14.35 -2.81
C GLU A 280 -23.05 14.26 -3.37
N ASP A 281 -22.88 14.09 -4.68
CA ASP A 281 -21.56 14.00 -5.30
C ASP A 281 -20.80 15.32 -5.22
N VAL A 282 -21.51 16.44 -5.38
CA VAL A 282 -20.95 17.78 -5.17
C VAL A 282 -20.57 17.99 -3.70
N ALA A 283 -21.44 17.57 -2.77
CA ALA A 283 -21.15 17.65 -1.34
C ALA A 283 -19.92 16.80 -0.96
N LYS A 284 -19.82 15.57 -1.48
CA LYS A 284 -18.66 14.68 -1.29
C LYS A 284 -17.38 15.35 -1.75
N LEU A 285 -17.36 15.91 -2.96
CA LEU A 285 -16.17 16.56 -3.51
C LEU A 285 -15.77 17.82 -2.74
N ALA A 286 -16.74 18.56 -2.20
CA ALA A 286 -16.47 19.73 -1.37
C ALA A 286 -15.99 19.38 0.06
N VAL A 287 -16.44 18.25 0.61
CA VAL A 287 -15.87 17.67 1.84
C VAL A 287 -14.45 17.20 1.57
N GLU A 288 -14.23 16.51 0.45
CA GLU A 288 -12.93 16.03 0.00
C GLU A 288 -11.91 17.16 -0.16
N PHE A 289 -12.33 18.33 -0.64
CA PHE A 289 -11.47 19.52 -0.67
C PHE A 289 -10.84 19.82 0.70
N TRP A 290 -11.63 19.73 1.77
CA TRP A 290 -11.15 20.00 3.12
C TRP A 290 -10.35 18.83 3.69
N SER A 291 -10.67 17.58 3.31
CA SER A 291 -9.80 16.42 3.59
C SER A 291 -8.42 16.65 2.99
N THR A 292 -8.33 17.03 1.71
CA THR A 292 -7.06 17.36 1.04
C THR A 292 -6.32 18.52 1.72
N VAL A 293 -7.02 19.58 2.16
CA VAL A 293 -6.39 20.67 2.92
C VAL A 293 -5.75 20.13 4.21
N CYS A 294 -6.47 19.29 4.96
CA CYS A 294 -5.95 18.71 6.19
C CYS A 294 -4.75 17.78 5.93
N GLU A 295 -4.81 16.91 4.92
CA GLU A 295 -3.70 16.02 4.54
C GLU A 295 -2.44 16.81 4.18
N GLU A 296 -2.56 17.84 3.34
CA GLU A 296 -1.42 18.71 3.00
C GLU A 296 -0.88 19.43 4.24
N GLU A 297 -1.76 19.92 5.11
CA GLU A 297 -1.36 20.64 6.32
C GLU A 297 -0.67 19.72 7.35
N ILE A 298 -1.12 18.48 7.51
CA ILE A 298 -0.47 17.46 8.35
C ILE A 298 0.91 17.13 7.78
N ASN A 299 1.01 16.84 6.48
CA ASN A 299 2.29 16.55 5.83
C ASN A 299 3.28 17.72 5.96
N ILE A 300 2.81 18.97 5.83
CA ILE A 300 3.64 20.17 6.00
C ILE A 300 4.09 20.33 7.46
N GLU A 301 3.22 20.04 8.43
CA GLU A 301 3.55 20.11 9.85
C GLU A 301 4.62 19.07 10.22
N ASP A 302 4.47 17.83 9.75
CA ASP A 302 5.43 16.75 9.95
C ASP A 302 6.79 17.05 9.32
N ASP A 303 6.81 17.48 8.04
CA ASP A 303 8.04 17.88 7.36
C ASP A 303 8.75 19.02 8.08
N ASN A 304 7.99 20.03 8.52
CA ASN A 304 8.53 21.19 9.22
C ASN A 304 9.05 20.83 10.62
N ALA A 305 8.52 19.78 11.25
CA ALA A 305 9.01 19.28 12.54
C ALA A 305 10.36 18.55 12.42
N GLN A 306 10.64 17.93 11.27
CA GLN A 306 11.90 17.20 11.01
C GLN A 306 13.07 18.11 10.60
N VAL A 307 12.80 19.37 10.27
CA VAL A 307 13.77 20.32 9.74
C VAL A 307 14.41 21.16 10.85
N GLU A 308 15.75 21.25 10.89
CA GLU A 308 16.48 22.05 11.91
C GLU A 308 16.54 23.55 11.58
N SER A 309 16.37 23.95 10.31
CA SER A 309 16.54 25.34 9.86
C SER A 309 15.25 25.92 9.29
N SER A 310 14.88 27.13 9.70
CA SER A 310 13.69 27.83 9.21
C SER A 310 13.66 28.04 7.69
N ASP A 311 14.84 28.07 7.04
CA ASP A 311 14.94 28.28 5.59
C ASP A 311 14.50 27.06 4.75
N GLN A 312 14.36 25.90 5.39
CA GLN A 312 13.91 24.65 4.78
C GLN A 312 12.42 24.35 5.06
N MET A 313 11.74 25.22 5.83
CA MET A 313 10.33 25.03 6.14
C MET A 313 9.44 25.26 4.91
N ARG A 314 8.51 24.34 4.70
CA ARG A 314 7.43 24.45 3.71
C ARG A 314 6.43 25.53 4.15
N PRO A 315 5.89 26.34 3.22
CA PRO A 315 4.86 27.33 3.54
C PRO A 315 3.62 26.69 4.18
N PHE A 316 3.19 27.22 5.33
CA PHE A 316 2.04 26.71 6.09
C PHE A 316 1.07 27.86 6.40
N TYR A 317 -0.21 27.71 6.00
CA TYR A 317 -1.20 28.80 6.08
C TYR A 317 -2.30 28.59 7.11
N ASN A 318 -2.39 27.42 7.76
CA ASN A 318 -3.41 27.12 8.78
C ASN A 318 -4.85 27.30 8.26
N PHE A 319 -5.13 26.91 7.02
CA PHE A 319 -6.47 27.00 6.44
C PHE A 319 -7.48 26.19 7.25
N SER A 320 -7.17 24.94 7.60
CA SER A 320 -8.08 24.10 8.40
C SER A 320 -8.37 24.74 9.77
N ARG A 321 -7.34 25.22 10.46
CA ARG A 321 -7.46 25.87 11.76
C ARG A 321 -8.27 27.17 11.72
N VAL A 322 -8.14 27.97 10.67
CA VAL A 322 -8.95 29.19 10.47
C VAL A 322 -10.40 28.83 10.14
N ALA A 323 -10.61 27.76 9.36
CA ALA A 323 -11.90 27.31 8.88
C ALA A 323 -12.73 26.51 9.90
N THR A 324 -12.12 26.08 11.01
CA THR A 324 -12.69 25.14 11.99
C THR A 324 -14.11 25.53 12.41
N ASN A 325 -14.37 26.81 12.71
CA ASN A 325 -15.67 27.27 13.22
C ASN A 325 -16.79 27.27 12.17
N GLU A 326 -16.47 27.18 10.88
CA GLU A 326 -17.46 27.15 9.80
C GLU A 326 -17.58 25.74 9.20
N VAL A 327 -16.47 25.01 9.07
CA VAL A 327 -16.43 23.69 8.41
C VAL A 327 -16.84 22.58 9.37
N VAL A 328 -16.32 22.56 10.60
CA VAL A 328 -16.63 21.47 11.57
C VAL A 328 -18.13 21.37 11.87
N PRO A 329 -18.88 22.47 12.10
CA PRO A 329 -20.33 22.36 12.27
C PRO A 329 -21.07 21.77 11.06
N VAL A 330 -20.56 21.99 9.83
CA VAL A 330 -21.15 21.40 8.62
C VAL A 330 -20.85 19.91 8.57
N LEU A 331 -19.60 19.50 8.83
CA LEU A 331 -19.23 18.08 8.93
C LEU A 331 -20.10 17.35 9.95
N LEU A 332 -20.28 17.92 11.15
CA LEU A 332 -21.12 17.36 12.20
C LEU A 332 -22.60 17.25 11.77
N GLY A 333 -23.10 18.21 10.99
CA GLY A 333 -24.44 18.12 10.40
C GLY A 333 -24.56 17.07 9.30
N LEU A 334 -23.50 16.83 8.53
CA LEU A 334 -23.44 15.77 7.51
C LEU A 334 -23.32 14.38 8.13
N LEU A 335 -22.75 14.25 9.33
CA LEU A 335 -22.75 13.00 10.08
C LEU A 335 -24.17 12.49 10.34
N THR A 336 -25.18 13.36 10.46
CA THR A 336 -26.58 12.95 10.69
C THR A 336 -27.31 12.49 9.42
N LYS A 337 -26.57 12.24 8.33
CA LYS A 337 -27.10 11.80 7.02
C LYS A 337 -26.77 10.34 6.75
N GLN A 338 -26.73 9.51 7.80
CA GLN A 338 -26.53 8.08 7.66
C GLN A 338 -27.66 7.47 6.84
N ASP A 339 -27.32 6.51 5.99
CA ASP A 339 -28.28 5.68 5.27
C ASP A 339 -28.27 4.28 5.91
N GLU A 340 -29.42 3.83 6.41
CA GLU A 340 -29.59 2.55 7.09
C GLU A 340 -29.52 1.34 6.14
N ASP A 341 -29.75 1.57 4.85
CA ASP A 341 -29.74 0.56 3.79
C ASP A 341 -28.42 0.53 3.00
N ALA A 342 -27.52 1.49 3.24
CA ALA A 342 -26.22 1.55 2.58
C ALA A 342 -25.33 0.35 2.97
N GLY A 343 -24.60 -0.16 1.99
CA GLY A 343 -23.66 -1.28 2.21
C GLY A 343 -22.43 -0.87 3.04
N ASP A 344 -21.76 -1.84 3.65
CA ASP A 344 -20.56 -1.60 4.47
C ASP A 344 -19.40 -0.96 3.67
N ASP A 345 -19.35 -1.14 2.35
CA ASP A 345 -18.31 -0.56 1.47
C ASP A 345 -18.74 0.72 0.73
N GLU A 346 -19.97 1.21 0.96
CA GLU A 346 -20.50 2.36 0.22
C GLU A 346 -19.94 3.69 0.74
N TYR A 347 -19.26 4.47 -0.12
CA TYR A 347 -18.73 5.78 0.25
C TYR A 347 -19.79 6.89 0.09
N ASN A 348 -20.58 7.10 1.14
CA ASN A 348 -21.63 8.13 1.20
C ASN A 348 -21.16 9.42 1.92
N ILE A 349 -21.97 10.48 1.87
CA ILE A 349 -21.61 11.78 2.46
C ILE A 349 -21.34 11.74 3.97
N SER A 350 -22.06 10.88 4.73
CA SER A 350 -21.85 10.77 6.18
C SER A 350 -20.48 10.17 6.51
N ARG A 351 -20.03 9.18 5.73
CA ARG A 351 -18.70 8.57 5.88
C ARG A 351 -17.58 9.51 5.41
N ALA A 352 -17.80 10.23 4.32
CA ALA A 352 -16.88 11.28 3.89
C ALA A 352 -16.71 12.36 4.97
N ALA A 353 -17.81 12.80 5.59
CA ALA A 353 -17.78 13.77 6.68
C ALA A 353 -17.05 13.23 7.93
N TYR A 354 -17.22 11.95 8.24
CA TYR A 354 -16.50 11.28 9.34
C TYR A 354 -14.99 11.25 9.11
N GLN A 355 -14.55 10.81 7.92
CA GLN A 355 -13.13 10.80 7.54
C GLN A 355 -12.53 12.21 7.57
N SER A 356 -13.24 13.19 7.01
CA SER A 356 -12.80 14.60 7.02
C SER A 356 -12.69 15.16 8.44
N LEU A 357 -13.60 14.78 9.36
CA LEU A 357 -13.54 15.19 10.75
C LEU A 357 -12.32 14.60 11.49
N GLN A 358 -11.94 13.35 11.20
CA GLN A 358 -10.72 12.74 11.74
C GLN A 358 -9.47 13.50 11.27
N LEU A 359 -9.37 13.80 9.98
CA LEU A 359 -8.28 14.60 9.42
C LEU A 359 -8.24 16.01 10.02
N TYR A 360 -9.40 16.62 10.25
CA TYR A 360 -9.49 17.90 10.95
C TYR A 360 -8.91 17.82 12.37
N ALA A 361 -9.23 16.76 13.12
CA ALA A 361 -8.73 16.60 14.48
C ALA A 361 -7.20 16.50 14.53
N GLN A 362 -6.60 15.78 13.59
CA GLN A 362 -5.15 15.71 13.42
C GLN A 362 -4.56 17.07 13.02
N ALA A 363 -5.12 17.74 12.01
CA ALA A 363 -4.58 19.00 11.48
C ALA A 363 -4.69 20.21 12.43
N VAL A 364 -5.71 20.26 13.29
CA VAL A 364 -5.98 21.45 14.15
C VAL A 364 -5.85 21.19 15.64
N GLY A 365 -5.67 19.93 16.03
CA GLY A 365 -5.56 19.48 17.42
C GLY A 365 -6.68 20.05 18.31
N ALA A 366 -6.29 20.76 19.37
CA ALA A 366 -7.20 21.27 20.39
C ALA A 366 -8.36 22.16 19.86
N ALA A 367 -8.22 22.77 18.68
CA ALA A 367 -9.24 23.67 18.14
C ALA A 367 -10.54 22.94 17.76
N VAL A 368 -10.49 21.63 17.48
CA VAL A 368 -11.68 20.83 17.13
C VAL A 368 -12.53 20.47 18.35
N ILE A 369 -11.92 20.45 19.56
CA ILE A 369 -12.54 19.90 20.77
C ILE A 369 -13.84 20.63 21.10
N GLN A 370 -13.80 21.96 21.20
CA GLN A 370 -14.97 22.73 21.64
C GLN A 370 -16.21 22.54 20.75
N PRO A 371 -16.15 22.76 19.41
CA PRO A 371 -17.34 22.59 18.57
C PRO A 371 -17.87 21.16 18.58
N VAL A 372 -16.99 20.15 18.64
CA VAL A 372 -17.40 18.75 18.68
C VAL A 372 -18.06 18.40 20.01
N ILE A 373 -17.47 18.76 21.16
CA ILE A 373 -18.06 18.48 22.46
C ILE A 373 -19.42 19.16 22.63
N GLN A 374 -19.58 20.39 22.14
CA GLN A 374 -20.90 21.06 22.12
C GLN A 374 -21.95 20.27 21.33
N PHE A 375 -21.57 19.70 20.19
CA PHE A 375 -22.45 18.85 19.40
C PHE A 375 -22.75 17.52 20.10
N VAL A 376 -21.74 16.88 20.70
CA VAL A 376 -21.91 15.61 21.44
C VAL A 376 -22.87 15.80 22.61
N GLU A 377 -22.66 16.82 23.45
CA GLU A 377 -23.53 17.11 24.61
C GLU A 377 -24.98 17.40 24.18
N ALA A 378 -25.18 18.05 23.03
CA ALA A 378 -26.51 18.37 22.52
C ALA A 378 -27.25 17.14 21.95
N ASN A 379 -26.52 16.16 21.39
CA ASN A 379 -27.11 15.10 20.56
C ASN A 379 -27.05 13.69 21.16
N LEU A 380 -26.20 13.43 22.17
CA LEU A 380 -25.99 12.08 22.71
C LEU A 380 -27.28 11.41 23.23
N ARG A 381 -28.26 12.20 23.66
CA ARG A 381 -29.56 11.73 24.16
C ARG A 381 -30.75 12.15 23.28
N HIS A 382 -30.48 12.48 22.01
CA HIS A 382 -31.51 12.89 21.08
C HIS A 382 -32.49 11.74 20.78
N GLU A 383 -33.76 12.05 20.48
CA GLU A 383 -34.77 11.01 20.20
C GLU A 383 -34.48 10.28 18.87
N ASP A 384 -34.01 11.02 17.88
CA ASP A 384 -33.54 10.47 16.59
C ASP A 384 -32.17 9.79 16.74
N TRP A 385 -32.07 8.56 16.24
CA TRP A 385 -30.85 7.75 16.31
C TRP A 385 -29.73 8.31 15.45
N HIS A 386 -30.03 8.99 14.32
CA HIS A 386 -29.02 9.62 13.45
C HIS A 386 -28.17 10.62 14.23
N HIS A 387 -28.81 11.38 15.13
CA HIS A 387 -28.15 12.36 15.98
C HIS A 387 -27.33 11.70 17.10
N ARG A 388 -27.85 10.63 17.72
CA ARG A 388 -27.11 9.89 18.76
C ARG A 388 -25.88 9.20 18.17
N ASP A 389 -26.04 8.59 17.01
CA ASP A 389 -24.97 7.96 16.24
C ASP A 389 -23.91 8.99 15.84
N ALA A 390 -24.32 10.11 15.24
CA ALA A 390 -23.41 11.19 14.88
C ALA A 390 -22.65 11.74 16.11
N ALA A 391 -23.26 11.78 17.29
CA ALA A 391 -22.60 12.21 18.53
C ALA A 391 -21.49 11.24 18.96
N VAL A 392 -21.77 9.93 19.00
CA VAL A 392 -20.74 8.94 19.39
C VAL A 392 -19.62 8.85 18.35
N SER A 393 -19.97 8.93 17.06
CA SER A 393 -19.02 8.98 15.95
C SER A 393 -18.14 10.22 16.03
N ALA A 394 -18.71 11.41 16.20
CA ALA A 394 -17.94 12.65 16.34
C ALA A 394 -16.99 12.61 17.55
N PHE A 395 -17.42 12.02 18.67
CA PHE A 395 -16.56 11.83 19.84
C PHE A 395 -15.36 10.93 19.52
N GLY A 396 -15.59 9.77 18.90
CA GLY A 396 -14.51 8.85 18.49
C GLY A 396 -13.58 9.43 17.42
N ALA A 397 -14.11 10.26 16.51
CA ALA A 397 -13.35 10.87 15.41
C ALA A 397 -12.23 11.80 15.91
N ILE A 398 -12.44 12.52 17.01
CA ILE A 398 -11.49 13.51 17.54
C ILE A 398 -10.50 12.95 18.58
N MET A 399 -10.48 11.64 18.80
CA MET A 399 -9.58 11.02 19.79
C MET A 399 -8.11 11.03 19.35
N ASP A 400 -7.87 11.14 18.05
CA ASP A 400 -6.54 11.23 17.46
C ASP A 400 -6.32 12.64 16.90
N GLY A 401 -5.16 13.24 17.20
CA GLY A 401 -4.81 14.61 16.85
C GLY A 401 -4.61 15.57 18.02
N PRO A 402 -5.63 15.86 18.85
CA PRO A 402 -5.45 16.75 20.00
C PRO A 402 -4.48 16.19 21.05
N GLU A 403 -3.79 17.08 21.78
CA GLU A 403 -2.89 16.65 22.86
C GLU A 403 -3.61 15.76 23.88
N GLU A 404 -3.03 14.61 24.20
CA GLU A 404 -3.60 13.62 25.13
C GLU A 404 -3.98 14.23 26.49
N LYS A 405 -3.20 15.19 26.99
CA LYS A 405 -3.47 15.89 28.26
C LYS A 405 -4.79 16.68 28.24
N LEU A 406 -5.23 17.13 27.07
CA LEU A 406 -6.50 17.84 26.91
C LEU A 406 -7.67 16.86 26.78
N LEU A 407 -7.42 15.69 26.17
CA LEU A 407 -8.42 14.63 26.01
C LEU A 407 -8.66 13.84 27.31
N ASP A 408 -7.64 13.62 28.14
CA ASP A 408 -7.72 12.85 29.39
C ASP A 408 -8.94 13.19 30.28
N PRO A 409 -9.17 14.46 30.68
CA PRO A 409 -10.34 14.79 31.51
C PRO A 409 -11.67 14.61 30.78
N ILE A 410 -11.67 14.79 29.45
CA ILE A 410 -12.87 14.64 28.61
C ILE A 410 -13.24 13.16 28.53
N VAL A 411 -12.27 12.30 28.21
CA VAL A 411 -12.44 10.84 28.15
C VAL A 411 -12.88 10.29 29.51
N LYS A 412 -12.23 10.68 30.61
CA LYS A 412 -12.62 10.27 31.97
C LYS A 412 -14.08 10.61 32.29
N SER A 413 -14.58 11.75 31.80
CA SER A 413 -15.97 12.15 32.01
C SER A 413 -16.95 11.46 31.04
N GLY A 414 -16.51 11.15 29.82
CA GLY A 414 -17.34 10.64 28.72
C GLY A 414 -17.41 9.12 28.62
N ILE A 415 -16.43 8.38 29.16
CA ILE A 415 -16.32 6.93 28.93
C ILE A 415 -17.49 6.13 29.53
N GLN A 416 -17.95 6.47 30.74
CA GLN A 416 -19.08 5.77 31.37
C GLN A 416 -20.42 6.01 30.62
N PRO A 417 -20.77 7.26 30.23
CA PRO A 417 -21.86 7.50 29.31
C PRO A 417 -21.74 6.71 28.00
N LEU A 418 -20.55 6.66 27.41
CA LEU A 418 -20.32 5.97 26.14
C LEU A 418 -20.47 4.45 26.26
N ILE A 419 -19.94 3.82 27.31
CA ILE A 419 -20.18 2.40 27.61
C ILE A 419 -21.69 2.13 27.73
N SER A 420 -22.46 3.07 28.30
CA SER A 420 -23.91 2.92 28.40
C SER A 420 -24.63 2.98 27.05
N MET A 421 -24.03 3.61 26.03
CA MET A 421 -24.56 3.65 24.65
C MET A 421 -24.43 2.30 23.92
N MET A 422 -23.65 1.35 24.46
CA MET A 422 -23.61 -0.04 23.96
C MET A 422 -24.94 -0.78 24.14
N GLU A 423 -25.85 -0.23 24.94
CA GLU A 423 -27.20 -0.73 25.16
C GLU A 423 -28.27 0.09 24.41
N ASP A 424 -27.88 0.98 23.47
CA ASP A 424 -28.84 1.77 22.68
C ASP A 424 -29.77 0.87 21.84
N PRO A 425 -31.06 1.22 21.69
CA PRO A 425 -31.98 0.45 20.86
C PRO A 425 -31.55 0.36 19.38
N SER A 426 -30.86 1.36 18.85
CA SER A 426 -30.34 1.33 17.48
C SER A 426 -29.07 0.48 17.38
N VAL A 427 -28.99 -0.39 16.38
CA VAL A 427 -27.76 -1.13 16.09
C VAL A 427 -26.65 -0.23 15.57
N HIS A 428 -26.98 0.79 14.78
CA HIS A 428 -26.01 1.74 14.24
C HIS A 428 -25.31 2.51 15.36
N VAL A 429 -26.10 3.04 16.32
CA VAL A 429 -25.54 3.73 17.49
C VAL A 429 -24.62 2.82 18.29
N ARG A 430 -24.99 1.55 18.49
CA ARG A 430 -24.15 0.57 19.21
C ARG A 430 -22.87 0.24 18.47
N ASP A 431 -22.93 0.10 17.14
CA ASP A 431 -21.76 -0.17 16.31
C ASP A 431 -20.77 1.02 16.33
N SER A 432 -21.25 2.23 16.06
CA SER A 432 -20.45 3.46 16.16
C SER A 432 -19.91 3.70 17.57
N THR A 433 -20.66 3.31 18.61
CA THR A 433 -20.18 3.34 20.00
C THR A 433 -19.03 2.36 20.22
N ALA A 434 -19.14 1.12 19.73
CA ALA A 434 -18.06 0.13 19.84
C ALA A 434 -16.79 0.62 19.13
N TYR A 435 -16.95 1.22 17.94
CA TYR A 435 -15.84 1.82 17.20
C TYR A 435 -15.24 3.01 17.98
N ALA A 436 -16.05 3.92 18.51
CA ALA A 436 -15.57 5.04 19.32
C ALA A 436 -14.83 4.59 20.59
N LEU A 437 -15.27 3.51 21.24
CA LEU A 437 -14.57 2.91 22.38
C LEU A 437 -13.21 2.31 21.98
N GLY A 438 -13.11 1.72 20.79
CA GLY A 438 -11.84 1.29 20.22
C GLY A 438 -10.89 2.46 19.99
N ARG A 439 -11.37 3.58 19.42
CA ARG A 439 -10.58 4.80 19.19
C ARG A 439 -10.06 5.41 20.50
N ILE A 440 -10.90 5.46 21.52
CA ILE A 440 -10.49 5.92 22.86
C ILE A 440 -9.40 5.01 23.43
N THR A 441 -9.55 3.69 23.27
CA THR A 441 -8.55 2.75 23.77
C THR A 441 -7.23 2.88 23.04
N GLU A 442 -7.26 3.01 21.71
CA GLU A 442 -6.08 3.19 20.87
C GLU A 442 -5.30 4.47 21.21
N SER A 443 -6.01 5.61 21.29
CA SER A 443 -5.39 6.94 21.39
C SER A 443 -5.23 7.48 22.81
N CYS A 444 -6.05 7.02 23.77
CA CYS A 444 -6.15 7.58 25.12
C CYS A 444 -6.29 6.49 26.20
N SER A 445 -5.64 5.33 26.01
CA SER A 445 -5.71 4.22 26.97
C SER A 445 -5.37 4.60 28.42
N GLU A 446 -4.46 5.56 28.64
CA GLU A 446 -4.09 6.03 29.99
C GLU A 446 -5.26 6.69 30.75
N ALA A 447 -6.24 7.23 30.02
CA ALA A 447 -7.43 7.84 30.62
C ALA A 447 -8.44 6.78 31.12
N ILE A 448 -8.30 5.52 30.69
CA ILE A 448 -9.17 4.41 31.07
C ILE A 448 -8.65 3.77 32.36
N ASP A 449 -9.25 4.15 33.49
CA ASP A 449 -8.97 3.49 34.78
C ASP A 449 -9.32 1.98 34.75
N PRO A 450 -8.33 1.08 34.90
CA PRO A 450 -8.55 -0.37 34.89
C PRO A 450 -9.52 -0.86 35.97
N GLU A 451 -9.54 -0.23 37.14
CA GLU A 451 -10.37 -0.68 38.26
C GLU A 451 -11.84 -0.31 38.06
N GLN A 452 -12.11 0.80 37.36
CA GLN A 452 -13.46 1.36 37.21
C GLN A 452 -14.10 1.01 35.87
N HIS A 453 -13.34 1.09 34.77
CA HIS A 453 -13.91 1.11 33.43
C HIS A 453 -13.65 -0.17 32.63
N LEU A 454 -12.56 -0.88 32.90
CA LEU A 454 -12.10 -1.98 32.04
C LEU A 454 -13.04 -3.19 32.05
N ASP A 455 -13.53 -3.64 33.22
CA ASP A 455 -14.49 -4.75 33.29
C ASP A 455 -15.82 -4.41 32.59
N PRO A 456 -16.48 -3.25 32.84
CA PRO A 456 -17.66 -2.84 32.08
C PRO A 456 -17.43 -2.77 30.57
N LEU A 457 -16.30 -2.19 30.14
CA LEU A 457 -15.92 -2.05 28.74
C LEU A 457 -15.79 -3.42 28.05
N ILE A 458 -14.99 -4.32 28.63
CA ILE A 458 -14.78 -5.67 28.08
C ILE A 458 -16.10 -6.42 27.99
N ARG A 459 -16.95 -6.31 29.02
CA ARG A 459 -18.27 -6.97 29.03
C ARG A 459 -19.19 -6.44 27.95
N SER A 460 -19.26 -5.12 27.75
CA SER A 460 -20.11 -4.54 26.71
C SER A 460 -19.64 -4.94 25.31
N LEU A 461 -18.34 -4.96 25.07
CA LEU A 461 -17.75 -5.36 23.78
C LEU A 461 -18.01 -6.85 23.48
N PHE A 462 -17.80 -7.73 24.47
CA PHE A 462 -18.13 -9.15 24.30
C PHE A 462 -19.63 -9.40 24.11
N ASN A 463 -20.49 -8.64 24.80
CA ASN A 463 -21.93 -8.74 24.60
C ASN A 463 -22.30 -8.36 23.14
N GLY A 464 -21.78 -7.24 22.64
CA GLY A 464 -21.97 -6.83 21.26
C GLY A 464 -21.52 -7.89 20.25
N LEU A 465 -20.29 -8.40 20.42
CA LEU A 465 -19.72 -9.47 19.58
C LEU A 465 -20.58 -10.75 19.57
N ILE A 466 -21.05 -11.20 20.73
CA ILE A 466 -21.77 -12.48 20.84
C ILE A 466 -23.19 -12.39 20.26
N ASN A 467 -23.84 -11.23 20.44
CA ASN A 467 -25.29 -11.11 20.23
C ASN A 467 -25.67 -10.38 18.93
N ASN A 468 -24.74 -9.68 18.27
CA ASN A 468 -25.07 -8.85 17.11
C ASN A 468 -23.96 -8.84 16.04
N PRO A 469 -24.14 -9.61 14.95
CA PRO A 469 -23.14 -9.71 13.87
C PRO A 469 -22.75 -8.37 13.25
N LYS A 470 -23.70 -7.43 13.12
CA LYS A 470 -23.45 -6.12 12.49
C LYS A 470 -22.41 -5.28 13.24
N MET A 471 -22.33 -5.39 14.56
CA MET A 471 -21.35 -4.65 15.37
C MET A 471 -20.12 -5.49 15.78
N ALA A 472 -20.05 -6.73 15.30
CA ALA A 472 -19.01 -7.66 15.71
C ALA A 472 -17.61 -7.17 15.28
N ALA A 473 -17.49 -6.61 14.07
CA ALA A 473 -16.22 -6.07 13.57
C ALA A 473 -15.70 -4.94 14.47
N SER A 474 -16.54 -3.95 14.78
CA SER A 474 -16.19 -2.84 15.68
C SER A 474 -15.87 -3.33 17.10
N CYS A 475 -16.62 -4.31 17.61
CA CYS A 475 -16.31 -4.92 18.92
C CYS A 475 -14.97 -5.65 18.91
N CYS A 476 -14.67 -6.42 17.86
CA CYS A 476 -13.40 -7.12 17.71
C CYS A 476 -12.24 -6.14 17.63
N TRP A 477 -12.34 -5.10 16.80
CA TRP A 477 -11.31 -4.06 16.70
C TRP A 477 -11.06 -3.35 18.04
N ALA A 478 -12.12 -2.99 18.76
CA ALA A 478 -11.98 -2.41 20.10
C ALA A 478 -11.35 -3.40 21.10
N LEU A 479 -11.71 -4.69 21.06
CA LEU A 479 -11.12 -5.72 21.92
C LEU A 479 -9.63 -5.95 21.62
N MET A 480 -9.20 -5.86 20.36
CA MET A 480 -7.78 -5.93 19.98
C MET A 480 -7.00 -4.75 20.55
N ASN A 481 -7.53 -3.53 20.42
CA ASN A 481 -6.93 -2.33 21.05
C ASN A 481 -6.85 -2.48 22.58
N VAL A 482 -7.88 -3.04 23.22
CA VAL A 482 -7.84 -3.34 24.66
C VAL A 482 -6.71 -4.34 24.97
N ALA A 483 -6.58 -5.41 24.18
CA ALA A 483 -5.51 -6.39 24.38
C ALA A 483 -4.11 -5.78 24.31
N GLU A 484 -3.84 -4.99 23.27
CA GLU A 484 -2.53 -4.38 23.03
C GLU A 484 -2.17 -3.33 24.07
N ARG A 485 -3.11 -2.42 24.38
CA ARG A 485 -2.84 -1.28 25.27
C ARG A 485 -2.74 -1.68 26.74
N PHE A 486 -3.36 -2.79 27.13
CA PHE A 486 -3.30 -3.35 28.48
C PHE A 486 -2.42 -4.61 28.58
N ALA A 487 -1.49 -4.82 27.63
CA ALA A 487 -0.57 -5.96 27.63
C ALA A 487 0.43 -5.95 28.81
N GLY A 488 0.73 -4.77 29.36
CA GLY A 488 1.72 -4.58 30.43
C GLY A 488 3.16 -4.64 29.93
N GLU A 489 4.12 -4.66 30.86
CA GLU A 489 5.54 -4.73 30.52
C GLU A 489 5.96 -6.14 30.07
N TYR A 490 6.94 -6.22 29.17
CA TYR A 490 7.49 -7.50 28.71
C TYR A 490 8.01 -8.33 29.88
N GLY A 491 7.55 -9.58 29.98
CA GLY A 491 7.92 -10.51 31.05
C GLY A 491 7.16 -10.32 32.36
N ALA A 492 6.15 -9.44 32.43
CA ALA A 492 5.32 -9.27 33.60
C ALA A 492 4.55 -10.56 33.98
N ALA A 493 4.38 -10.79 35.29
CA ALA A 493 3.58 -11.89 35.80
C ALA A 493 2.09 -11.71 35.48
N GLN A 494 1.59 -10.49 35.67
CA GLN A 494 0.21 -10.11 35.44
C GLN A 494 0.14 -8.78 34.71
N ASN A 495 -0.97 -8.58 34.00
CA ASN A 495 -1.41 -7.33 33.41
C ASN A 495 -2.89 -7.11 33.73
N PRO A 496 -3.48 -5.92 33.46
CA PRO A 496 -4.88 -5.63 33.76
C PRO A 496 -5.89 -6.60 33.13
N LEU A 497 -5.52 -7.30 32.04
CA LEU A 497 -6.37 -8.28 31.39
C LEU A 497 -6.25 -9.69 31.96
N THR A 498 -5.23 -9.99 32.78
CA THR A 498 -5.01 -11.32 33.35
C THR A 498 -6.24 -11.86 34.10
N PRO A 499 -6.96 -11.06 34.93
CA PRO A 499 -8.20 -11.51 35.58
C PRO A 499 -9.34 -11.82 34.60
N HIS A 500 -9.33 -11.21 33.42
CA HIS A 500 -10.37 -11.34 32.39
C HIS A 500 -10.00 -12.36 31.29
N PHE A 501 -8.74 -12.80 31.24
CA PHE A 501 -8.18 -13.58 30.13
C PHE A 501 -8.95 -14.88 29.87
N ASN A 502 -9.14 -15.71 30.90
CA ASN A 502 -9.80 -17.02 30.74
C ASN A 502 -11.25 -16.88 30.26
N GLN A 503 -11.98 -15.89 30.78
CA GLN A 503 -13.36 -15.62 30.33
C GLN A 503 -13.38 -15.10 28.89
N SER A 504 -12.43 -14.23 28.54
CA SER A 504 -12.29 -13.69 27.18
C SER A 504 -12.01 -14.79 26.16
N VAL A 505 -11.03 -15.67 26.44
CA VAL A 505 -10.75 -16.86 25.61
C VAL A 505 -11.99 -17.75 25.49
N THR A 506 -12.72 -17.98 26.60
CA THR A 506 -13.95 -18.78 26.58
C THR A 506 -15.03 -18.16 25.69
N ASN A 507 -15.24 -16.85 25.78
CA ASN A 507 -16.20 -16.12 24.95
C ASN A 507 -15.84 -16.24 23.45
N LEU A 508 -14.57 -16.01 23.10
CA LEU A 508 -14.09 -16.08 21.72
C LEU A 508 -14.20 -17.50 21.15
N LEU A 509 -13.86 -18.52 21.94
CA LEU A 509 -14.05 -19.93 21.55
C LEU A 509 -15.52 -20.30 21.38
N THR A 510 -16.40 -19.69 22.18
CA THR A 510 -17.85 -19.91 22.07
C THR A 510 -18.40 -19.30 20.78
N VAL A 511 -18.03 -18.06 20.46
CA VAL A 511 -18.45 -17.39 19.22
C VAL A 511 -17.93 -18.13 17.99
N THR A 512 -16.65 -18.47 17.97
CA THR A 512 -16.02 -19.16 16.83
C THR A 512 -16.49 -20.60 16.65
N GLY A 513 -16.97 -21.25 17.73
CA GLY A 513 -17.50 -22.61 17.70
C GLY A 513 -18.95 -22.72 17.23
N ARG A 514 -19.64 -21.59 17.01
CA ARG A 514 -21.02 -21.58 16.48
C ARG A 514 -21.03 -21.91 14.99
N MET A 515 -21.87 -22.90 14.63
CA MET A 515 -22.08 -23.28 13.24
C MET A 515 -22.84 -22.21 12.45
N ASP A 516 -23.66 -21.42 13.13
CA ASP A 516 -24.46 -20.34 12.55
C ASP A 516 -23.75 -18.98 12.57
N ALA A 517 -22.52 -18.90 13.08
CA ALA A 517 -21.74 -17.67 13.03
C ALA A 517 -21.32 -17.35 11.59
N GLU A 518 -21.52 -16.10 11.19
CA GLU A 518 -21.06 -15.59 9.91
C GLU A 518 -19.53 -15.76 9.78
N PRO A 519 -19.01 -16.13 8.59
CA PRO A 519 -17.58 -16.35 8.39
C PRO A 519 -16.72 -15.14 8.79
N SER A 520 -17.15 -13.93 8.46
CA SER A 520 -16.47 -12.67 8.81
C SER A 520 -16.34 -12.49 10.34
N VAL A 521 -17.42 -12.74 11.09
CA VAL A 521 -17.42 -12.69 12.56
C VAL A 521 -16.48 -13.74 13.14
N ARG A 522 -16.44 -14.95 12.56
CA ARG A 522 -15.54 -16.02 13.00
C ARG A 522 -14.07 -15.61 12.80
N THR A 523 -13.73 -15.06 11.64
CA THR A 523 -12.37 -14.58 11.33
C THR A 523 -11.95 -13.48 12.29
N ALA A 524 -12.79 -12.44 12.45
CA ALA A 524 -12.51 -11.34 13.37
C ALA A 524 -12.36 -11.82 14.83
N ALA A 525 -13.18 -12.76 15.29
CA ALA A 525 -13.07 -13.30 16.65
C ALA A 525 -11.79 -14.14 16.86
N TYR A 526 -11.31 -14.86 15.84
CA TYR A 526 -10.00 -15.52 15.91
C TYR A 526 -8.84 -14.52 15.89
N GLU A 527 -8.98 -13.41 15.19
CA GLU A 527 -8.01 -12.31 15.22
C GLU A 527 -7.90 -11.69 16.62
N VAL A 528 -9.04 -11.42 17.27
CA VAL A 528 -9.06 -11.00 18.69
C VAL A 528 -8.35 -12.04 19.57
N LEU A 529 -8.65 -13.32 19.37
CA LEU A 529 -8.01 -14.39 20.15
C LEU A 529 -6.49 -14.42 19.96
N ASN A 530 -6.03 -14.21 18.73
CA ASN A 530 -4.61 -14.08 18.41
C ASN A 530 -3.95 -12.92 19.18
N VAL A 531 -4.52 -11.71 19.14
CA VAL A 531 -3.98 -10.53 19.84
C VAL A 531 -4.01 -10.71 21.37
N PHE A 532 -5.06 -11.32 21.92
CA PHE A 532 -5.12 -11.65 23.35
C PHE A 532 -3.99 -12.61 23.76
N VAL A 533 -3.69 -13.63 22.95
CA VAL A 533 -2.60 -14.57 23.21
C VAL A 533 -1.24 -13.87 23.18
N GLN A 534 -0.99 -13.03 22.17
CA GLN A 534 0.25 -12.26 22.05
C GLN A 534 0.46 -11.34 23.26
N SER A 535 -0.63 -10.73 23.76
CA SER A 535 -0.64 -9.78 24.87
C SER A 535 -0.77 -10.43 26.26
N ALA A 536 -0.73 -11.77 26.35
CA ALA A 536 -0.95 -12.49 27.59
C ALA A 536 0.24 -12.35 28.57
N ALA A 537 -0.01 -12.09 29.85
CA ALA A 537 1.02 -12.12 30.89
C ALA A 537 1.40 -13.57 31.29
N ASN A 538 2.49 -13.73 32.06
CA ASN A 538 3.02 -15.07 32.35
C ASN A 538 2.06 -15.97 33.15
N ASP A 539 1.23 -15.40 34.02
CA ASP A 539 0.22 -16.16 34.79
C ASP A 539 -0.88 -16.78 33.89
N SER A 540 -1.02 -16.30 32.65
CA SER A 540 -1.97 -16.84 31.67
C SER A 540 -1.38 -17.95 30.79
N LEU A 541 -0.09 -18.27 30.91
CA LEU A 541 0.58 -19.26 30.03
C LEU A 541 -0.04 -20.66 30.10
N SER A 542 -0.52 -21.11 31.26
CA SER A 542 -1.21 -22.39 31.35
C SER A 542 -2.54 -22.41 30.58
N ALA A 543 -3.22 -21.27 30.51
CA ALA A 543 -4.44 -21.12 29.71
C ALA A 543 -4.10 -21.08 28.21
N VAL A 544 -3.00 -20.41 27.82
CA VAL A 544 -2.48 -20.41 26.44
C VAL A 544 -2.09 -21.83 26.00
N ALA A 545 -1.42 -22.60 26.86
CA ALA A 545 -1.08 -24.00 26.58
C ALA A 545 -2.33 -24.89 26.44
N SER A 546 -3.38 -24.63 27.23
CA SER A 546 -4.67 -25.31 27.09
C SER A 546 -5.35 -24.95 25.76
N LEU A 547 -5.28 -23.67 25.36
CA LEU A 547 -5.79 -23.18 24.08
C LEU A 547 -5.06 -23.85 22.89
N CYS A 548 -3.75 -24.08 22.99
CA CYS A 548 -2.99 -24.85 21.99
C CYS A 548 -3.68 -26.17 21.64
N THR A 549 -4.06 -26.93 22.68
CA THR A 549 -4.70 -28.24 22.52
C THR A 549 -6.05 -28.12 21.81
N VAL A 550 -6.83 -27.08 22.13
CA VAL A 550 -8.14 -26.81 21.49
C VAL A 550 -7.97 -26.41 20.04
N ALA A 551 -7.01 -25.53 19.73
CA ALA A 551 -6.75 -25.07 18.36
C ALA A 551 -6.26 -26.22 17.47
N ILE A 552 -5.38 -27.10 17.96
CA ILE A 552 -4.96 -28.31 17.24
C ILE A 552 -6.17 -29.22 16.97
N GLN A 553 -7.01 -29.45 17.98
CA GLN A 553 -8.20 -30.29 17.80
C GLN A 553 -9.15 -29.70 16.74
N ARG A 554 -9.40 -28.39 16.77
CA ARG A 554 -10.24 -27.74 15.75
C ARG A 554 -9.63 -27.81 14.36
N LEU A 555 -8.30 -27.72 14.23
CA LEU A 555 -7.63 -27.94 12.94
C LEU A 555 -7.79 -29.37 12.44
N GLU A 556 -7.65 -30.36 13.31
CA GLU A 556 -7.88 -31.78 12.96
C GLU A 556 -9.33 -32.01 12.47
N GLU A 557 -10.30 -31.31 13.07
CA GLU A 557 -11.71 -31.34 12.66
C GLU A 557 -11.94 -30.71 11.27
N THR A 558 -11.03 -29.88 10.75
CA THR A 558 -11.13 -29.31 9.39
C THR A 558 -10.78 -30.30 8.28
N LEU A 559 -9.95 -31.30 8.54
CA LEU A 559 -9.56 -32.30 7.55
C LEU A 559 -10.74 -33.11 6.98
N PRO A 560 -11.67 -33.67 7.79
CA PRO A 560 -12.83 -34.35 7.24
C PRO A 560 -13.81 -33.38 6.56
N LEU A 561 -13.80 -32.08 6.90
CA LEU A 561 -14.60 -31.07 6.21
C LEU A 561 -14.10 -30.80 4.79
N GLN A 562 -12.80 -30.94 4.52
CA GLN A 562 -12.23 -30.84 3.17
C GLN A 562 -12.92 -31.81 2.18
N GLN A 563 -13.31 -32.99 2.64
CA GLN A 563 -14.01 -33.98 1.81
C GLN A 563 -15.48 -33.62 1.53
N GLN A 564 -16.03 -32.67 2.30
CA GLN A 564 -17.42 -32.22 2.20
C GLN A 564 -17.56 -30.91 1.40
N VAL A 565 -16.45 -30.30 0.98
CA VAL A 565 -16.46 -29.09 0.14
C VAL A 565 -17.08 -29.41 -1.21
N VAL A 566 -18.22 -28.77 -1.53
CA VAL A 566 -18.91 -28.94 -2.82
C VAL A 566 -18.90 -27.63 -3.61
N SER A 567 -19.08 -26.49 -2.94
CA SER A 567 -19.11 -25.17 -3.56
C SER A 567 -17.82 -24.39 -3.34
N VAL A 568 -17.65 -23.31 -4.11
CA VAL A 568 -16.55 -22.35 -3.92
C VAL A 568 -16.68 -21.64 -2.58
N GLU A 569 -17.91 -21.40 -2.12
CA GLU A 569 -18.20 -20.78 -0.82
C GLU A 569 -17.79 -21.70 0.34
N ASP A 570 -18.15 -22.99 0.29
CA ASP A 570 -17.71 -23.97 1.29
C ASP A 570 -16.18 -24.01 1.39
N ARG A 571 -15.50 -23.92 0.23
CA ARG A 571 -14.04 -23.88 0.16
C ARG A 571 -13.49 -22.65 0.85
N ILE A 572 -14.00 -21.46 0.54
CA ILE A 572 -13.52 -20.20 1.14
C ILE A 572 -13.72 -20.23 2.66
N ILE A 573 -14.90 -20.65 3.13
CA ILE A 573 -15.20 -20.74 4.58
C ILE A 573 -14.22 -21.69 5.29
N LEU A 574 -13.89 -22.82 4.66
CA LEU A 574 -12.94 -23.78 5.22
C LEU A 574 -11.51 -23.24 5.22
N GLU A 575 -11.09 -22.61 4.13
CA GLU A 575 -9.76 -21.99 3.99
C GLU A 575 -9.57 -20.85 5.01
N ASP A 576 -10.58 -20.00 5.22
CA ASP A 576 -10.56 -18.93 6.24
C ASP A 576 -10.46 -19.48 7.65
N MET A 577 -11.18 -20.58 7.94
CA MET A 577 -11.12 -21.25 9.24
C MET A 577 -9.75 -21.87 9.50
N GLN A 578 -9.16 -22.53 8.50
CA GLN A 578 -7.81 -23.10 8.62
C GLN A 578 -6.76 -21.99 8.81
N THR A 579 -6.88 -20.90 8.06
CA THR A 579 -5.99 -19.72 8.15
C THR A 579 -6.07 -19.09 9.54
N SER A 580 -7.28 -18.86 10.05
CA SER A 580 -7.52 -18.28 11.37
C SER A 580 -6.95 -19.15 12.49
N LEU A 581 -7.18 -20.46 12.43
CA LEU A 581 -6.67 -21.40 13.43
C LEU A 581 -5.15 -21.54 13.39
N CYS A 582 -4.54 -21.51 12.20
CA CYS A 582 -3.08 -21.48 12.05
C CYS A 582 -2.50 -20.20 12.69
N THR A 583 -3.13 -19.05 12.45
CA THR A 583 -2.71 -17.77 13.05
C THR A 583 -2.76 -17.81 14.58
N VAL A 584 -3.81 -18.39 15.17
CA VAL A 584 -3.88 -18.60 16.63
C VAL A 584 -2.79 -19.54 17.12
N LEU A 585 -2.52 -20.66 16.42
CA LEU A 585 -1.44 -21.57 16.78
C LEU A 585 -0.06 -20.91 16.67
N GLN A 586 0.13 -20.06 15.68
CA GLN A 586 1.35 -19.28 15.50
C GLN A 586 1.61 -18.40 16.73
N ALA A 587 0.63 -17.60 17.16
CA ALA A 587 0.78 -16.78 18.37
C ALA A 587 0.96 -17.62 19.64
N VAL A 588 0.27 -18.76 19.75
CA VAL A 588 0.47 -19.69 20.87
C VAL A 588 1.91 -20.18 20.89
N ALA A 589 2.46 -20.64 19.76
CA ALA A 589 3.83 -21.13 19.66
C ALA A 589 4.85 -20.03 20.05
N GLN A 590 4.66 -18.80 19.57
CA GLN A 590 5.50 -17.67 19.95
C GLN A 590 5.40 -17.33 21.44
N ARG A 591 4.20 -17.43 22.03
CA ARG A 591 3.97 -17.01 23.41
C ARG A 591 4.44 -18.03 24.44
N VAL A 592 4.25 -19.33 24.16
CA VAL A 592 4.70 -20.42 25.04
C VAL A 592 6.16 -20.81 24.81
N ASP A 593 6.73 -20.44 23.66
CA ASP A 593 8.12 -20.67 23.29
C ASP A 593 8.53 -22.15 23.50
N LYS A 594 9.60 -22.44 24.23
CA LYS A 594 10.12 -23.82 24.44
C LYS A 594 9.11 -24.79 25.04
N GLU A 595 8.09 -24.29 25.76
CA GLU A 595 7.03 -25.11 26.34
C GLU A 595 6.07 -25.70 25.28
N ILE A 596 6.18 -25.29 24.00
CA ILE A 596 5.41 -25.88 22.88
C ILE A 596 5.89 -27.28 22.50
N ALA A 597 7.13 -27.64 22.83
CA ALA A 597 7.79 -28.86 22.36
C ALA A 597 6.96 -30.16 22.54
N PRO A 598 6.20 -30.37 23.64
CA PRO A 598 5.36 -31.56 23.80
C PRO A 598 4.23 -31.69 22.77
N GLN A 599 3.78 -30.58 22.17
CA GLN A 599 2.76 -30.55 21.11
C GLN A 599 3.36 -30.54 19.70
N GLY A 600 4.66 -30.33 19.55
CA GLY A 600 5.32 -30.15 18.25
C GLY A 600 5.03 -31.27 17.25
N ASP A 601 5.02 -32.53 17.69
CA ASP A 601 4.75 -33.67 16.81
C ASP A 601 3.31 -33.63 16.25
N ARG A 602 2.35 -33.29 17.11
CA ARG A 602 0.93 -33.19 16.74
C ARG A 602 0.69 -32.00 15.82
N ILE A 603 1.32 -30.86 16.11
CA ILE A 603 1.26 -29.64 15.27
C ILE A 603 1.83 -29.94 13.88
N MET A 604 3.05 -30.47 13.77
CA MET A 604 3.64 -30.78 12.46
C MET A 604 2.83 -31.82 11.70
N GLN A 605 2.29 -32.84 12.38
CA GLN A 605 1.44 -33.83 11.73
C GLN A 605 0.20 -33.19 11.06
N ILE A 606 -0.53 -32.32 11.76
CA ILE A 606 -1.73 -31.68 11.21
C ILE A 606 -1.37 -30.67 10.10
N LEU A 607 -0.33 -29.86 10.28
CA LEU A 607 0.08 -28.85 9.29
C LEU A 607 0.54 -29.49 7.96
N LEU A 608 1.31 -30.59 8.02
CA LEU A 608 1.72 -31.31 6.82
C LEU A 608 0.54 -31.99 6.12
N GLN A 609 -0.45 -32.49 6.88
CA GLN A 609 -1.68 -33.04 6.31
C GLN A 609 -2.49 -31.97 5.59
N ILE A 610 -2.61 -30.77 6.16
CA ILE A 610 -3.27 -29.63 5.51
C ILE A 610 -2.55 -29.30 4.19
N LEU A 611 -1.22 -29.10 4.19
CA LEU A 611 -0.46 -28.82 2.97
C LEU A 611 -0.63 -29.88 1.88
N SER A 612 -0.84 -31.14 2.25
CA SER A 612 -1.05 -32.23 1.29
C SER A 612 -2.45 -32.26 0.66
N THR A 613 -3.41 -31.50 1.20
CA THR A 613 -4.82 -31.53 0.78
C THR A 613 -5.31 -30.22 0.16
N VAL A 614 -4.57 -29.13 0.36
CA VAL A 614 -4.92 -27.80 -0.13
C VAL A 614 -4.63 -27.65 -1.63
N ASN A 615 -5.52 -26.95 -2.34
CA ASN A 615 -5.38 -26.69 -3.77
C ASN A 615 -4.37 -25.55 -4.05
N GLY A 616 -3.82 -25.48 -5.25
CA GLY A 616 -2.77 -24.51 -5.61
C GLY A 616 -3.14 -23.02 -5.58
N LYS A 617 -4.42 -22.66 -5.38
CA LYS A 617 -4.91 -21.26 -5.27
C LYS A 617 -5.61 -21.04 -3.93
N SER A 618 -4.85 -21.09 -2.85
CA SER A 618 -5.34 -20.95 -1.47
C SER A 618 -4.34 -20.16 -0.63
N SER A 619 -4.83 -19.37 0.33
CA SER A 619 -4.03 -18.64 1.32
C SER A 619 -3.56 -19.52 2.49
N VAL A 620 -4.16 -20.71 2.67
CA VAL A 620 -3.85 -21.61 3.78
C VAL A 620 -2.36 -21.97 3.87
N PRO A 621 -1.64 -22.28 2.77
CA PRO A 621 -0.23 -22.65 2.85
C PRO A 621 0.65 -21.55 3.48
N GLU A 622 0.31 -20.28 3.28
CA GLU A 622 1.08 -19.17 3.87
C GLU A 622 0.93 -19.15 5.39
N SER A 623 -0.29 -19.29 5.90
CA SER A 623 -0.55 -19.36 7.36
C SER A 623 0.07 -20.61 8.00
N VAL A 624 0.07 -21.73 7.28
CA VAL A 624 0.74 -22.96 7.72
C VAL A 624 2.25 -22.74 7.79
N PHE A 625 2.86 -22.12 6.78
CA PHE A 625 4.29 -21.82 6.78
C PHE A 625 4.66 -20.83 7.90
N GLY A 626 3.84 -19.81 8.17
CA GLY A 626 4.03 -18.90 9.31
C GLY A 626 3.97 -19.62 10.67
N THR A 627 3.06 -20.60 10.80
CA THR A 627 2.98 -21.45 12.00
C THR A 627 4.21 -22.35 12.14
N ILE A 628 4.68 -22.95 11.04
CA ILE A 628 5.90 -23.77 11.01
C ILE A 628 7.14 -22.92 11.34
N SER A 629 7.25 -21.71 10.81
CA SER A 629 8.30 -20.74 11.16
C SER A 629 8.34 -20.49 12.67
N SER A 630 7.18 -20.18 13.27
CA SER A 630 7.10 -19.91 14.70
C SER A 630 7.42 -21.14 15.56
N LEU A 631 7.05 -22.34 15.09
CA LEU A 631 7.42 -23.59 15.75
C LEU A 631 8.93 -23.88 15.64
N ALA A 632 9.54 -23.61 14.48
CA ALA A 632 10.98 -23.77 14.28
C ALA A 632 11.78 -22.83 15.19
N ASN A 633 11.35 -21.57 15.29
CA ASN A 633 11.95 -20.57 16.18
C ASN A 633 11.85 -21.00 17.66
N ALA A 634 10.69 -21.53 18.08
CA ALA A 634 10.48 -21.96 19.48
C ALA A 634 11.22 -23.26 19.86
N MET A 635 11.39 -24.18 18.90
CA MET A 635 12.03 -25.48 19.15
C MET A 635 13.53 -25.49 18.83
N GLU A 636 14.05 -24.50 18.09
CA GLU A 636 15.45 -24.40 17.70
C GLU A 636 15.97 -25.72 17.08
N GLU A 637 17.07 -26.28 17.60
CA GLU A 637 17.66 -27.53 17.12
C GLU A 637 16.70 -28.74 17.20
N ASP A 638 15.74 -28.75 18.13
CA ASP A 638 14.78 -29.85 18.28
C ASP A 638 13.80 -29.94 17.10
N PHE A 639 13.66 -28.88 16.30
CA PHE A 639 12.85 -28.89 15.08
C PHE A 639 13.47 -29.75 13.97
N ALA A 640 14.78 -30.06 14.03
CA ALA A 640 15.49 -30.81 12.99
C ALA A 640 14.84 -32.16 12.66
N LYS A 641 14.17 -32.80 13.64
CA LYS A 641 13.45 -34.08 13.43
C LYS A 641 12.31 -34.02 12.40
N TYR A 642 11.81 -32.82 12.06
CA TYR A 642 10.72 -32.64 11.09
C TYR A 642 11.21 -32.32 9.68
N MET A 643 12.49 -31.96 9.51
CA MET A 643 13.01 -31.44 8.24
C MET A 643 12.91 -32.43 7.08
N ASP A 644 13.09 -33.72 7.33
CA ASP A 644 12.98 -34.75 6.29
C ASP A 644 11.56 -34.85 5.72
N ALA A 645 10.54 -34.68 6.56
CA ALA A 645 9.14 -34.71 6.14
C ALA A 645 8.69 -33.35 5.56
N PHE A 646 9.21 -32.24 6.09
CA PHE A 646 8.79 -30.90 5.71
C PHE A 646 9.50 -30.36 4.45
N SER A 647 10.79 -30.64 4.27
CA SER A 647 11.60 -30.05 3.20
C SER A 647 11.02 -30.21 1.78
N PRO A 648 10.34 -31.31 1.38
CA PRO A 648 9.71 -31.40 0.07
C PRO A 648 8.64 -30.31 -0.18
N PHE A 649 7.88 -29.93 0.85
CA PHE A 649 6.87 -28.86 0.76
C PHE A 649 7.54 -27.49 0.61
N LEU A 650 8.59 -27.25 1.39
CA LEU A 650 9.38 -26.02 1.31
C LEU A 650 10.03 -25.85 -0.07
N TYR A 651 10.64 -26.90 -0.62
CA TYR A 651 11.22 -26.89 -1.95
C TYR A 651 10.20 -26.61 -3.05
N ASN A 652 8.99 -27.20 -2.94
CA ASN A 652 7.91 -26.94 -3.90
C ASN A 652 7.48 -25.47 -3.86
N ALA A 653 7.29 -24.91 -2.66
CA ALA A 653 6.94 -23.50 -2.49
C ALA A 653 8.03 -22.55 -3.02
N LEU A 654 9.31 -22.85 -2.80
CA LEU A 654 10.43 -22.09 -3.37
C LEU A 654 10.47 -22.16 -4.91
N ALA A 655 10.03 -23.27 -5.50
CA ALA A 655 9.97 -23.45 -6.95
C ALA A 655 8.76 -22.76 -7.60
N ASN A 656 7.70 -22.53 -6.84
CA ASN A 656 6.43 -22.04 -7.36
C ASN A 656 6.41 -20.52 -7.51
N GLN A 657 6.96 -20.07 -8.64
CA GLN A 657 6.98 -18.66 -9.04
C GLN A 657 5.60 -18.12 -9.48
N GLU A 658 4.61 -18.99 -9.72
CA GLU A 658 3.27 -18.58 -10.13
C GLU A 658 2.43 -18.03 -8.96
N GLU A 659 2.83 -18.32 -7.71
CA GLU A 659 2.19 -17.83 -6.49
C GLU A 659 3.21 -16.99 -5.66
N PRO A 660 3.35 -15.68 -5.96
CA PRO A 660 4.43 -14.87 -5.42
C PRO A 660 4.48 -14.77 -3.89
N SER A 661 3.32 -14.69 -3.25
CA SER A 661 3.21 -14.53 -1.80
C SER A 661 3.72 -15.78 -1.06
N LEU A 662 3.30 -16.98 -1.49
CA LEU A 662 3.82 -18.24 -0.96
C LEU A 662 5.33 -18.41 -1.21
N CYS A 663 5.83 -18.02 -2.38
CA CYS A 663 7.27 -18.07 -2.65
C CYS A 663 8.04 -17.15 -1.69
N SER A 664 7.55 -15.94 -1.45
CA SER A 664 8.14 -15.00 -0.48
C SER A 664 8.14 -15.57 0.94
N MET A 665 7.03 -16.14 1.39
CA MET A 665 6.93 -16.80 2.69
C MET A 665 7.92 -17.97 2.82
N ALA A 666 8.09 -18.76 1.75
CA ALA A 666 9.05 -19.85 1.72
C ALA A 666 10.50 -19.37 1.84
N ILE A 667 10.87 -18.24 1.22
CA ILE A 667 12.19 -17.61 1.36
C ILE A 667 12.41 -17.14 2.82
N GLY A 668 11.41 -16.49 3.42
CA GLY A 668 11.45 -16.12 4.84
C GLY A 668 11.64 -17.34 5.75
N LEU A 669 10.91 -18.43 5.49
CA LEU A 669 11.00 -19.66 6.26
C LEU A 669 12.37 -20.36 6.15
N VAL A 670 13.07 -20.26 5.02
CA VAL A 670 14.47 -20.73 4.92
C VAL A 670 15.36 -19.94 5.90
N SER A 671 15.16 -18.63 5.99
CA SER A 671 15.89 -17.76 6.91
C SER A 671 15.61 -18.13 8.37
N ASP A 672 14.35 -18.36 8.73
CA ASP A 672 13.96 -18.80 10.08
C ASP A 672 14.55 -20.18 10.43
N ILE A 673 14.48 -21.15 9.50
CA ILE A 673 15.04 -22.49 9.72
C ILE A 673 16.55 -22.44 9.90
N THR A 674 17.27 -21.68 9.06
CA THR A 674 18.73 -21.59 9.14
C THR A 674 19.18 -20.89 10.42
N ARG A 675 18.46 -19.85 10.87
CA ARG A 675 18.70 -19.18 12.16
C ARG A 675 18.37 -20.09 13.36
N SER A 676 17.27 -20.83 13.30
CA SER A 676 16.79 -21.69 14.40
C SER A 676 17.64 -22.94 14.59
N LEU A 677 18.02 -23.60 13.49
CA LEU A 677 18.78 -24.86 13.53
C LEU A 677 20.30 -24.62 13.52
N GLY A 678 20.76 -23.44 13.10
CA GLY A 678 22.18 -23.16 12.90
C GLY A 678 22.83 -24.21 12.00
N GLU A 679 23.94 -24.79 12.46
CA GLU A 679 24.70 -25.81 11.72
C GLU A 679 23.87 -27.08 11.39
N ARG A 680 22.80 -27.37 12.15
CA ARG A 680 21.92 -28.52 11.87
C ARG A 680 21.14 -28.37 10.55
N SER A 681 21.01 -27.16 10.03
CA SER A 681 20.38 -26.89 8.74
C SER A 681 21.29 -27.16 7.53
N GLN A 682 22.61 -27.36 7.76
CA GLN A 682 23.61 -27.49 6.70
C GLN A 682 23.25 -28.54 5.62
N PRO A 683 22.74 -29.75 5.94
CA PRO A 683 22.41 -30.77 4.93
C PRO A 683 21.36 -30.34 3.91
N TYR A 684 20.55 -29.33 4.22
CA TYR A 684 19.46 -28.84 3.37
C TYR A 684 19.87 -27.59 2.55
N CYS A 685 20.96 -26.93 2.93
CA CYS A 685 21.38 -25.64 2.37
C CYS A 685 21.78 -25.71 0.89
N ASP A 686 22.33 -26.83 0.42
CA ASP A 686 22.61 -27.02 -1.00
C ASP A 686 21.34 -26.89 -1.86
N ASN A 687 20.23 -27.48 -1.39
CA ASN A 687 18.95 -27.36 -2.09
C ASN A 687 18.38 -25.95 -1.99
N PHE A 688 18.45 -25.32 -0.81
CA PHE A 688 18.02 -23.92 -0.64
C PHE A 688 18.74 -23.00 -1.62
N MET A 689 20.08 -23.08 -1.68
CA MET A 689 20.90 -22.27 -2.58
C MET A 689 20.51 -22.49 -4.05
N ASN A 690 20.24 -23.73 -4.48
CA ASN A 690 19.83 -24.02 -5.84
C ASN A 690 18.51 -23.35 -6.22
N TYR A 691 17.49 -23.41 -5.36
CA TYR A 691 16.19 -22.76 -5.60
C TYR A 691 16.30 -21.24 -5.58
N LEU A 692 16.98 -20.67 -4.58
CA LEU A 692 17.18 -19.22 -4.46
C LEU A 692 17.92 -18.65 -5.68
N LEU A 693 19.00 -19.30 -6.12
CA LEU A 693 19.74 -18.89 -7.33
C LEU A 693 18.94 -19.08 -8.61
N SER A 694 18.04 -20.06 -8.68
CA SER A 694 17.12 -20.24 -9.81
C SER A 694 16.10 -19.11 -9.88
N ASN A 695 15.54 -18.70 -8.74
CA ASN A 695 14.57 -17.60 -8.67
C ASN A 695 15.16 -16.27 -9.14
N LEU A 696 16.45 -16.02 -8.88
CA LEU A 696 17.14 -14.83 -9.37
C LEU A 696 17.36 -14.79 -10.89
N ARG A 697 17.22 -15.92 -11.61
CA ARG A 697 17.36 -15.96 -13.08
C ARG A 697 16.09 -15.56 -13.82
N SER A 698 14.94 -15.50 -13.14
CA SER A 698 13.64 -15.22 -13.74
C SER A 698 13.46 -13.71 -13.98
N ALA A 699 13.34 -13.28 -15.24
CA ALA A 699 13.16 -11.87 -15.58
C ALA A 699 11.82 -11.27 -15.12
N ALA A 700 10.81 -12.11 -14.87
CA ALA A 700 9.46 -11.68 -14.50
C ALA A 700 9.31 -11.30 -13.02
N LEU A 701 10.10 -11.92 -12.13
CA LEU A 701 9.92 -11.85 -10.66
C LEU A 701 11.16 -11.38 -9.91
N ALA A 702 12.27 -11.12 -10.62
CA ALA A 702 13.56 -10.76 -10.03
C ALA A 702 13.58 -9.43 -9.26
N ASN A 703 12.55 -8.58 -9.37
CA ASN A 703 12.48 -7.39 -8.53
C ASN A 703 11.80 -7.70 -7.21
N GLN A 704 10.68 -8.43 -7.20
CA GLN A 704 9.91 -8.68 -5.98
C GLN A 704 10.65 -9.50 -4.92
N PHE A 705 11.33 -10.60 -5.30
CA PHE A 705 11.94 -11.51 -4.30
C PHE A 705 13.39 -11.23 -3.98
N LYS A 706 14.08 -10.44 -4.82
CA LYS A 706 15.53 -10.29 -4.73
C LYS A 706 15.98 -9.78 -3.35
N PRO A 707 15.38 -8.73 -2.75
CA PRO A 707 15.77 -8.31 -1.40
C PRO A 707 15.79 -9.45 -0.36
N ALA A 708 14.68 -10.20 -0.26
CA ALA A 708 14.54 -11.31 0.67
C ALA A 708 15.50 -12.48 0.38
N ILE A 709 15.73 -12.79 -0.90
CA ILE A 709 16.71 -13.83 -1.29
C ILE A 709 18.13 -13.43 -0.85
N LEU A 710 18.49 -12.14 -1.00
CA LEU A 710 19.82 -11.67 -0.60
C LEU A 710 20.00 -11.74 0.90
N GLN A 711 19.01 -11.30 1.69
CA GLN A 711 19.03 -11.46 3.15
C GLN A 711 19.21 -12.95 3.54
N CYS A 712 18.44 -13.83 2.89
CA CYS A 712 18.50 -15.28 3.13
C CYS A 712 19.89 -15.88 2.86
N PHE A 713 20.66 -15.36 1.89
CA PHE A 713 22.05 -15.77 1.70
C PHE A 713 22.94 -15.47 2.92
N GLY A 714 22.70 -14.35 3.61
CA GLY A 714 23.41 -14.00 4.85
C GLY A 714 23.09 -14.96 5.99
N ASP A 715 21.82 -15.35 6.14
CA ASP A 715 21.38 -16.31 7.15
C ASP A 715 21.94 -17.72 6.88
N ILE A 716 21.89 -18.18 5.63
CA ILE A 716 22.53 -19.46 5.22
C ILE A 716 24.04 -19.41 5.49
N ALA A 717 24.73 -18.33 5.11
CA ALA A 717 26.16 -18.19 5.34
C ALA A 717 26.50 -18.30 6.83
N SER A 718 25.74 -17.61 7.67
CA SER A 718 25.88 -17.64 9.12
C SER A 718 25.67 -19.05 9.69
N ALA A 719 24.69 -19.80 9.17
CA ALA A 719 24.37 -21.14 9.62
C ALA A 719 25.42 -22.20 9.22
N ILE A 720 25.98 -22.14 8.00
CA ILE A 720 26.87 -23.19 7.48
C ILE A 720 28.36 -22.83 7.53
N THR A 721 28.67 -21.62 7.95
CA THR A 721 30.02 -21.07 8.16
C THR A 721 30.96 -21.35 6.98
N GLY A 722 32.01 -22.15 7.18
CA GLY A 722 33.04 -22.43 6.19
C GLY A 722 32.56 -23.18 4.94
N HIS A 723 31.38 -23.81 4.97
CA HIS A 723 30.80 -24.48 3.79
C HIS A 723 30.33 -23.47 2.74
N PHE A 724 30.05 -22.22 3.15
CA PHE A 724 29.56 -21.17 2.26
C PHE A 724 30.59 -20.75 1.20
N GLU A 725 31.88 -21.08 1.38
CA GLU A 725 32.92 -20.88 0.37
C GLU A 725 32.51 -21.42 -1.00
N THR A 726 31.75 -22.53 -1.04
CA THR A 726 31.22 -23.16 -2.27
C THR A 726 30.39 -22.19 -3.11
N TYR A 727 29.66 -21.28 -2.48
CA TYR A 727 28.73 -20.36 -3.14
C TYR A 727 29.27 -18.94 -3.27
N LEU A 728 30.33 -18.61 -2.52
CA LEU A 728 30.83 -17.24 -2.35
C LEU A 728 31.03 -16.51 -3.68
N ALA A 729 31.67 -17.15 -4.67
CA ALA A 729 31.94 -16.50 -5.96
C ALA A 729 30.64 -16.13 -6.71
N VAL A 730 29.65 -17.02 -6.72
CA VAL A 730 28.37 -16.80 -7.41
C VAL A 730 27.54 -15.76 -6.67
N VAL A 731 27.45 -15.87 -5.34
CA VAL A 731 26.68 -14.93 -4.51
C VAL A 731 27.30 -13.54 -4.55
N ALA A 732 28.62 -13.42 -4.44
CA ALA A 732 29.30 -12.13 -4.53
C ALA A 732 29.03 -11.42 -5.87
N GLN A 733 29.01 -12.17 -6.99
CA GLN A 733 28.67 -11.62 -8.30
C GLN A 733 27.22 -11.08 -8.33
N VAL A 734 26.28 -11.83 -7.75
CA VAL A 734 24.88 -11.39 -7.62
C VAL A 734 24.78 -10.12 -6.78
N LEU A 735 25.45 -10.06 -5.64
CA LEU A 735 25.44 -8.89 -4.74
C LEU A 735 26.02 -7.65 -5.43
N GLN A 736 27.12 -7.80 -6.17
CA GLN A 736 27.72 -6.73 -6.95
C GLN A 736 26.79 -6.22 -8.07
N GLN A 737 26.12 -7.13 -8.79
CA GLN A 737 25.14 -6.73 -9.80
C GLN A 737 23.96 -5.98 -9.17
N ALA A 738 23.43 -6.49 -8.06
CA ALA A 738 22.32 -5.86 -7.35
C ALA A 738 22.68 -4.46 -6.80
N ALA A 739 23.92 -4.26 -6.35
CA ALA A 739 24.41 -2.98 -5.84
C ALA A 739 24.42 -1.85 -6.90
N THR A 740 24.44 -2.20 -8.19
CA THR A 740 24.40 -1.20 -9.28
C THR A 740 23.01 -0.66 -9.58
N ILE A 741 21.96 -1.29 -9.02
CA ILE A 741 20.58 -0.85 -9.19
C ILE A 741 20.37 0.43 -8.36
N THR A 742 19.99 1.49 -9.05
CA THR A 742 19.77 2.83 -8.48
C THR A 742 18.45 3.40 -8.99
N THR A 743 17.88 4.32 -8.23
CA THR A 743 16.80 5.17 -8.69
C THR A 743 17.39 6.30 -9.56
N GLY A 744 16.76 6.61 -10.69
CA GLY A 744 17.03 7.89 -11.36
C GLY A 744 16.62 9.07 -10.48
N ALA A 745 16.99 10.30 -10.87
CA ALA A 745 16.62 11.51 -10.12
C ALA A 745 15.11 11.70 -9.94
N ASP A 746 14.30 11.12 -10.84
CA ASP A 746 12.84 11.20 -10.86
C ASP A 746 12.18 9.81 -10.63
N GLY A 747 12.76 8.96 -9.79
CA GLY A 747 12.19 7.65 -9.45
C GLY A 747 10.84 7.75 -8.72
N SER A 748 9.98 6.75 -8.86
CA SER A 748 8.77 6.65 -8.03
C SER A 748 9.14 6.29 -6.58
N TYR A 749 8.29 6.67 -5.62
CA TYR A 749 8.42 6.27 -4.21
C TYR A 749 8.58 4.75 -4.04
N GLU A 750 7.77 3.97 -4.76
CA GLU A 750 7.86 2.50 -4.77
C GLU A 750 9.26 2.00 -5.21
N MET A 751 9.89 2.67 -6.18
CA MET A 751 11.24 2.30 -6.61
C MET A 751 12.30 2.71 -5.59
N PHE A 752 12.11 3.82 -4.87
CA PHE A 752 12.99 4.20 -3.75
C PHE A 752 12.92 3.15 -2.64
N ASP A 753 11.72 2.77 -2.21
CA ASP A 753 11.50 1.75 -1.18
C ASP A 753 12.11 0.40 -1.61
N TYR A 754 11.91 0.03 -2.88
CA TYR A 754 12.51 -1.16 -3.45
C TYR A 754 14.05 -1.14 -3.38
N VAL A 755 14.69 -0.05 -3.78
CA VAL A 755 16.16 0.08 -3.75
C VAL A 755 16.68 0.08 -2.32
N ILE A 756 15.96 0.69 -1.38
CA ILE A 756 16.31 0.66 0.05
C ILE A 756 16.27 -0.79 0.57
N ALA A 757 15.16 -1.51 0.34
CA ALA A 757 15.02 -2.90 0.76
C ALA A 757 16.07 -3.81 0.10
N LEU A 758 16.38 -3.57 -1.19
CA LEU A 758 17.43 -4.30 -1.89
C LEU A 758 18.80 -4.08 -1.27
N ARG A 759 19.16 -2.83 -0.94
CA ARG A 759 20.43 -2.50 -0.29
C ARG A 759 20.52 -3.08 1.12
N GLU A 760 19.41 -3.12 1.85
CA GLU A 760 19.32 -3.77 3.16
C GLU A 760 19.65 -5.27 3.04
N GLY A 761 18.98 -5.97 2.12
CA GLY A 761 19.26 -7.38 1.85
C GLY A 761 20.71 -7.63 1.40
N ILE A 762 21.33 -6.72 0.65
CA ILE A 762 22.76 -6.81 0.30
C ILE A 762 23.66 -6.67 1.53
N MET A 763 23.37 -5.71 2.43
CA MET A 763 24.14 -5.51 3.65
C MET A 763 24.01 -6.70 4.60
N ASP A 764 22.82 -7.27 4.75
CA ASP A 764 22.60 -8.47 5.57
C ASP A 764 23.34 -9.68 4.98
N ALA A 765 23.30 -9.85 3.66
CA ALA A 765 24.08 -10.88 2.97
C ALA A 765 25.58 -10.76 3.29
N TRP A 766 26.15 -9.55 3.12
CA TRP A 766 27.56 -9.33 3.41
C TRP A 766 27.90 -9.55 4.88
N GLY A 767 27.07 -9.09 5.81
CA GLY A 767 27.27 -9.32 7.25
C GLY A 767 27.40 -10.80 7.57
N GLY A 768 26.44 -11.62 7.10
CA GLY A 768 26.48 -13.08 7.28
C GLY A 768 27.71 -13.74 6.64
N ILE A 769 28.07 -13.33 5.42
CA ILE A 769 29.25 -13.86 4.71
C ILE A 769 30.55 -13.51 5.43
N ILE A 770 30.71 -12.26 5.87
CA ILE A 770 31.89 -11.81 6.61
C ILE A 770 32.04 -12.61 7.90
N GLY A 771 30.94 -12.75 8.66
CA GLY A 771 30.89 -13.57 9.87
C GLY A 771 31.28 -15.03 9.61
N ALA A 772 30.71 -15.65 8.58
CA ALA A 772 30.97 -17.04 8.19
C ALA A 772 32.44 -17.28 7.79
N MET A 773 33.02 -16.41 6.97
CA MET A 773 34.41 -16.53 6.52
C MET A 773 35.39 -16.25 7.66
N LYS A 774 35.07 -15.31 8.54
CA LYS A 774 35.85 -15.07 9.76
C LYS A 774 35.85 -16.28 10.69
N ALA A 775 34.68 -16.81 11.02
CA ALA A 775 34.53 -17.95 11.94
C ALA A 775 35.26 -19.20 11.44
N SER A 776 35.34 -19.37 10.11
CA SER A 776 36.03 -20.50 9.47
C SER A 776 37.51 -20.25 9.13
N GLY A 777 38.06 -19.07 9.43
CA GLY A 777 39.46 -18.71 9.14
C GLY A 777 39.76 -18.53 7.64
N LYS A 778 38.75 -18.17 6.84
CA LYS A 778 38.81 -18.06 5.37
C LYS A 778 38.68 -16.62 4.85
N THR A 779 39.08 -15.62 5.64
CA THR A 779 38.99 -14.20 5.25
C THR A 779 39.84 -13.84 4.04
N ASN A 780 40.85 -14.64 3.71
CA ASN A 780 41.65 -14.53 2.49
C ASN A 780 40.81 -14.73 1.21
N VAL A 781 39.77 -15.58 1.23
CA VAL A 781 38.91 -15.81 0.06
C VAL A 781 37.93 -14.66 -0.14
N LEU A 782 37.61 -13.93 0.94
CA LEU A 782 36.73 -12.76 0.92
C LEU A 782 37.43 -11.47 0.48
N GLU A 783 38.76 -11.38 0.63
CA GLU A 783 39.58 -10.19 0.36
C GLU A 783 39.28 -9.52 -1.01
N PRO A 784 39.12 -10.24 -2.13
CA PRO A 784 38.86 -9.63 -3.44
C PRO A 784 37.56 -8.81 -3.51
N PHE A 785 36.60 -9.07 -2.62
CA PHE A 785 35.29 -8.42 -2.63
C PHE A 785 35.20 -7.19 -1.73
N VAL A 786 36.17 -6.99 -0.82
CA VAL A 786 36.13 -5.93 0.20
C VAL A 786 35.99 -4.53 -0.43
N SER A 787 36.65 -4.25 -1.56
CA SER A 787 36.51 -2.96 -2.25
C SER A 787 35.06 -2.67 -2.65
N SER A 788 34.38 -3.66 -3.24
CA SER A 788 32.98 -3.50 -3.68
C SER A 788 32.01 -3.29 -2.51
N ILE A 789 32.31 -3.84 -1.33
CA ILE A 789 31.52 -3.61 -0.12
C ILE A 789 31.65 -2.14 0.32
N PHE A 790 32.87 -1.59 0.33
CA PHE A 790 33.09 -0.17 0.64
C PHE A 790 32.47 0.78 -0.41
N GLU A 791 32.49 0.42 -1.69
CA GLU A 791 31.84 1.20 -2.75
C GLU A 791 30.33 1.32 -2.53
N LEU A 792 29.67 0.22 -2.14
CA LEU A 792 28.25 0.24 -1.80
C LEU A 792 27.98 1.03 -0.51
N LEU A 793 28.79 0.84 0.54
CA LEU A 793 28.67 1.62 1.78
C LEU A 793 28.79 3.13 1.50
N ASN A 794 29.71 3.55 0.62
CA ASN A 794 29.85 4.94 0.22
C ASN A 794 28.64 5.45 -0.61
N THR A 795 28.10 4.60 -1.47
CA THR A 795 26.86 4.90 -2.22
C THR A 795 25.70 5.12 -1.26
N ILE A 796 25.53 4.24 -0.26
CA ILE A 796 24.52 4.40 0.79
C ILE A 796 24.77 5.69 1.57
N ALA A 797 26.01 5.98 1.98
CA ALA A 797 26.34 7.19 2.75
C ALA A 797 26.02 8.50 1.99
N SER A 798 26.06 8.47 0.65
CA SER A 798 25.83 9.63 -0.19
C SER A 798 24.35 9.82 -0.59
N ASP A 799 23.51 8.82 -0.36
CA ASP A 799 22.09 8.84 -0.71
C ASP A 799 21.26 9.43 0.44
N ALA A 800 20.29 10.28 0.13
CA ALA A 800 19.38 10.82 1.14
C ALA A 800 18.30 9.78 1.51
N ASN A 801 17.91 8.91 0.57
CA ASN A 801 16.84 7.94 0.73
C ASN A 801 17.37 6.68 1.44
N ARG A 802 17.17 6.61 2.76
CA ARG A 802 17.73 5.56 3.62
C ARG A 802 16.74 5.19 4.73
N SER A 803 16.66 3.91 5.07
CA SER A 803 15.93 3.44 6.24
C SER A 803 16.84 3.28 7.46
N GLU A 804 16.26 3.30 8.67
CA GLU A 804 16.98 2.97 9.90
C GLU A 804 17.62 1.57 9.81
N ALA A 805 16.89 0.61 9.26
CA ALA A 805 17.34 -0.77 9.15
C ALA A 805 18.56 -0.91 8.22
N LEU A 806 18.54 -0.25 7.06
CA LEU A 806 19.69 -0.17 6.16
C LEU A 806 20.91 0.44 6.85
N MET A 807 20.73 1.53 7.61
CA MET A 807 21.83 2.17 8.34
C MET A 807 22.38 1.25 9.44
N ARG A 808 21.52 0.53 10.15
CA ARG A 808 21.93 -0.46 11.15
C ARG A 808 22.75 -1.59 10.52
N SER A 809 22.29 -2.17 9.40
CA SER A 809 23.03 -3.23 8.70
C SER A 809 24.35 -2.72 8.12
N ALA A 810 24.40 -1.50 7.56
CA ALA A 810 25.64 -0.87 7.11
C ALA A 810 26.65 -0.67 8.24
N MET A 811 26.20 -0.21 9.43
CA MET A 811 27.06 -0.11 10.61
C MET A 811 27.56 -1.49 11.07
N GLY A 812 26.70 -2.52 10.99
CA GLY A 812 27.05 -3.92 11.21
C GLY A 812 28.23 -4.34 10.34
N VAL A 813 28.06 -4.23 9.02
CA VAL A 813 29.09 -4.59 8.02
C VAL A 813 30.41 -3.83 8.24
N ILE A 814 30.36 -2.53 8.55
CA ILE A 814 31.57 -1.74 8.86
C ILE A 814 32.35 -2.35 10.02
N GLY A 815 31.66 -2.70 11.12
CA GLY A 815 32.32 -3.30 12.27
C GLY A 815 32.75 -4.75 12.02
N ASP A 816 31.98 -5.52 11.25
CA ASP A 816 32.31 -6.90 10.89
C ASP A 816 33.57 -6.97 10.01
N LEU A 817 33.71 -6.06 9.03
CA LEU A 817 34.93 -5.94 8.22
C LEU A 817 36.14 -5.58 9.09
N ALA A 818 35.98 -4.65 10.03
CA ALA A 818 37.05 -4.26 10.94
C ALA A 818 37.48 -5.40 11.87
N ASP A 819 36.56 -6.28 12.27
CA ASP A 819 36.84 -7.44 13.11
C ASP A 819 37.40 -8.63 12.29
N ALA A 820 36.98 -8.80 11.03
CA ALA A 820 37.47 -9.85 10.13
C ALA A 820 38.91 -9.62 9.64
N TYR A 821 39.33 -8.35 9.48
CA TYR A 821 40.65 -7.98 8.98
C TYR A 821 41.45 -7.17 10.03
N PRO A 822 41.88 -7.77 11.15
CA PRO A 822 42.52 -7.06 12.27
C PRO A 822 43.90 -6.48 11.90
N ASN A 823 44.51 -5.74 12.83
CA ASN A 823 45.87 -5.19 12.73
C ASN A 823 46.08 -4.12 11.63
N GLY A 824 45.03 -3.39 11.26
CA GLY A 824 45.16 -2.25 10.35
C GLY A 824 45.17 -2.60 8.87
N GLN A 825 44.79 -3.84 8.49
CA GLN A 825 44.74 -4.27 7.09
C GLN A 825 43.79 -3.41 6.23
N LEU A 826 42.72 -2.88 6.85
CA LEU A 826 41.75 -2.00 6.19
C LEU A 826 41.82 -0.54 6.70
N ALA A 827 42.92 -0.15 7.37
CA ALA A 827 43.02 1.17 8.01
C ALA A 827 42.85 2.33 7.02
N ASP A 828 43.35 2.20 5.79
CA ASP A 828 43.24 3.24 4.77
C ASP A 828 41.80 3.44 4.29
N ALA A 829 41.02 2.37 4.15
CA ALA A 829 39.60 2.46 3.82
C ALA A 829 38.80 3.10 4.96
N PHE A 830 39.07 2.70 6.21
CA PHE A 830 38.39 3.25 7.40
C PHE A 830 38.78 4.70 7.74
N ARG A 831 39.89 5.22 7.22
CA ARG A 831 40.30 6.63 7.38
C ARG A 831 39.56 7.60 6.47
N GLN A 832 38.81 7.10 5.48
CA GLN A 832 38.07 7.98 4.59
C GLN A 832 37.02 8.80 5.37
N GLU A 833 36.89 10.09 5.03
CA GLU A 833 36.08 11.04 5.80
C GLU A 833 34.59 10.65 5.83
N TRP A 834 34.07 10.13 4.70
CA TRP A 834 32.68 9.72 4.58
C TRP A 834 32.31 8.59 5.55
N VAL A 835 33.24 7.66 5.87
CA VAL A 835 33.00 6.58 6.84
C VAL A 835 32.76 7.18 8.23
N THR A 836 33.59 8.15 8.62
CA THR A 836 33.46 8.83 9.91
C THR A 836 32.20 9.69 9.95
N ALA A 837 31.85 10.35 8.85
CA ALA A 837 30.62 11.14 8.72
C ALA A 837 29.38 10.26 8.88
N MET A 838 29.30 9.15 8.13
CA MET A 838 28.19 8.19 8.17
C MET A 838 27.98 7.64 9.59
N ILE A 839 29.04 7.15 10.26
CA ILE A 839 28.94 6.64 11.64
C ILE A 839 28.50 7.74 12.63
N LYS A 840 28.97 8.98 12.43
CA LYS A 840 28.61 10.10 13.29
C LYS A 840 27.14 10.47 13.13
N GLU A 841 26.65 10.52 11.89
CA GLU A 841 25.25 10.77 11.53
C GLU A 841 24.34 9.71 12.16
N THR A 842 24.59 8.42 11.91
CA THR A 842 23.78 7.32 12.45
C THR A 842 23.72 7.35 13.98
N ARG A 843 24.82 7.68 14.66
CA ARG A 843 24.85 7.75 16.13
C ARG A 843 24.18 9.02 16.68
N ALA A 844 24.09 10.08 15.89
CA ALA A 844 23.54 11.37 16.33
C ALA A 844 22.03 11.49 16.09
N ASN A 845 21.47 10.68 15.19
CA ASN A 845 20.04 10.65 14.93
C ASN A 845 19.28 10.18 16.19
N ARG A 846 18.35 11.02 16.69
CA ARG A 846 17.60 10.76 17.93
C ARG A 846 16.35 9.89 17.71
N GLU A 847 15.92 9.76 16.46
CA GLU A 847 14.74 8.96 16.09
C GLU A 847 15.08 7.47 15.98
N PHE A 848 16.35 7.13 15.78
CA PHE A 848 16.78 5.73 15.70
C PHE A 848 16.67 5.01 17.04
N GLN A 849 16.27 3.74 16.98
CA GLN A 849 16.15 2.86 18.12
C GLN A 849 17.52 2.60 18.80
N SER A 850 17.49 2.22 20.08
CA SER A 850 18.73 1.96 20.85
C SER A 850 19.64 0.95 20.17
N ARG A 851 19.06 -0.10 19.56
CA ARG A 851 19.82 -1.13 18.84
C ARG A 851 20.67 -0.53 17.72
N THR A 852 20.12 0.38 16.93
CA THR A 852 20.83 1.04 15.82
C THR A 852 21.94 1.94 16.34
N LEU A 853 21.67 2.71 17.41
CA LEU A 853 22.67 3.58 18.05
C LEU A 853 23.82 2.79 18.68
N GLU A 854 23.52 1.64 19.27
CA GLU A 854 24.50 0.71 19.83
C GLU A 854 25.38 0.10 18.74
N THR A 855 24.80 -0.37 17.63
CA THR A 855 25.56 -0.87 16.47
C THR A 855 26.48 0.22 15.91
N ALA A 856 26.02 1.46 15.78
CA ALA A 856 26.85 2.59 15.34
C ALA A 856 27.99 2.92 16.32
N ARG A 857 27.75 2.82 17.63
CA ARG A 857 28.80 2.97 18.67
C ARG A 857 29.84 1.87 18.58
N TRP A 858 29.39 0.63 18.37
CA TRP A 858 30.27 -0.52 18.19
C TRP A 858 31.12 -0.38 16.93
N ALA A 859 30.52 -0.03 15.78
CA ALA A 859 31.23 0.20 14.52
C ALA A 859 32.33 1.27 14.68
N ARG A 860 32.03 2.38 15.37
CA ARG A 860 33.03 3.41 15.68
C ARG A 860 34.22 2.88 16.46
N GLU A 861 33.96 2.04 17.47
CA GLU A 861 35.01 1.48 18.31
C GLU A 861 35.91 0.54 17.50
N GLN A 862 35.34 -0.27 16.60
CA GLN A 862 36.11 -1.11 15.69
C GLN A 862 36.98 -0.30 14.71
N VAL A 863 36.40 0.75 14.11
CA VAL A 863 37.14 1.69 13.25
C VAL A 863 38.31 2.34 13.99
N LYS A 864 38.11 2.77 15.24
CA LYS A 864 39.21 3.32 16.06
C LYS A 864 40.33 2.31 16.30
N ARG A 865 39.99 1.06 16.61
CA ARG A 865 40.97 -0.01 16.83
C ARG A 865 41.79 -0.29 15.57
N GLN A 866 41.15 -0.31 14.41
CA GLN A 866 41.81 -0.44 13.11
C GLN A 866 42.82 0.68 12.84
N ILE A 867 42.42 1.93 13.07
CA ILE A 867 43.28 3.10 12.85
C ILE A 867 44.38 3.20 13.92
N GLY A 868 44.11 2.78 15.16
CA GLY A 868 45.07 2.79 16.27
C GLY A 868 46.13 1.68 16.17
N GLY A 869 45.77 0.51 15.63
CA GLY A 869 46.69 -0.64 15.48
C GLY A 869 47.93 -0.35 14.64
N THR A 870 47.84 0.57 13.67
CA THR A 870 48.97 0.99 12.84
C THR A 870 50.06 1.76 13.61
N GLN A 871 49.73 2.42 14.74
CA GLN A 871 50.74 3.13 15.56
C GLN A 871 51.66 2.17 16.33
N THR A 872 51.19 0.98 16.69
CA THR A 872 51.96 -0.04 17.41
C THR A 872 52.88 -0.87 16.50
N VAL A 873 52.48 -1.14 15.26
CA VAL A 873 53.28 -1.92 14.30
C VAL A 873 54.48 -1.10 13.79
N MET A 874 54.33 0.22 13.64
CA MET A 874 55.44 1.13 13.30
C MET A 874 56.48 1.33 14.41
N GLN A 875 56.23 0.86 15.64
CA GLN A 875 57.23 0.87 16.73
C GLN A 875 57.99 -0.47 16.88
N GLN A 876 57.65 -1.50 16.09
CA GLN A 876 58.30 -2.82 16.10
C GLN A 876 58.89 -3.24 14.74
N THR A 877 58.97 -2.32 13.78
CA THR A 877 59.85 -2.41 12.60
C THR A 877 60.94 -1.35 12.72
#